data_AF-A0A2P2I8H2-F1
#
_entry.id   AF-A0A2P2I8H2-F1
#
_cell.length_a   1.000
_cell.length_b   1.000
_cell.length_c   1.000
_cell.angle_alpha   90.00
_cell.angle_beta   90.00
_cell.angle_gamma   90.00
#
_symmetry.space_group_name_H-M   'P 1'
#
loop_
_entity.id
_entity.type
_entity.pdbx_description
1 polymer ?
#
loop_
_entity_poly.entity_id
_entity_poly.type
_entity_poly.pdbx_seq_one_letter_code
_entity_poly.pdbx_strand_id
1 'polypeptide(L)'
;MNTLYVIGRLDQENDTLYLPAQSLVILFSVQAACRTSPVELIVILNEEYFLQQLSQYTNSAGELRPVEFDKSDLIEDSVTKEQRHHYVVNNYEDSGKQSDTKVSGESVLQNENDRNLFEKDKILGSNNNSKSNNDNKISASFAQNGTLSGTAGEASQGQIRLHRNSFAGCSSYLFPVPVSKLIFSVQQQRMSECPSMVQATALPAVYCETNKWCVAGMCASLRAILLAAHDLHEDVAAKKLLGFRDGCLHSCSEVSCWTKFCEVEMPSALQDVFDKYYLNESIDQDWVYPRTVLRYNNHMARPPILHNALKRKQQHIKKTVKDKVQRELLLSKKLCELPELDHDFAEGLDMTLADVMLYVCFDLIVHKLDFIDFQKHSPLVLKWLELISTNEGIIQAKPLLKMCQSQHIKVSLSNSITVTIPNVIDESLYKSDPERPKLHCTGSMTLQNDIDKVIKLLCSAGIDSIEYTEQSEVDDTSLPWSSYPAAVHPQEGELPPSRLLRKCQQVENIVNVVMQHCKPGNRIVDFCAGGGHVGIVLAYCLPECTVTFVENKASSLNKAKDRVKLLSLTNVEFYQCNMDYFRGNFDVGVCLHACGQASDIVLQKCYEQNASFVCSPCCYGSIQPNHSVQYPRSTTYQEVLTKLTDYLTLGHTADQTHGPEHPSTVQGQLCMRLIDGDRLSHAAELGYSTSLLLMRPVTCSPKNHILVGWRNTANS
;
A
#
# COMPACT_ATOMS: atom_id res chain seq x y z
N MET A 1 5.28 -14.60 15.28
CA MET A 1 6.02 -14.32 14.02
C MET A 1 5.06 -13.57 13.10
N ASN A 2 5.55 -12.70 12.21
CA ASN A 2 4.65 -12.08 11.23
C ASN A 2 4.30 -13.12 10.16
N THR A 3 3.10 -13.06 9.59
CA THR A 3 2.65 -14.02 8.57
C THR A 3 2.37 -13.28 7.28
N LEU A 4 3.01 -13.69 6.19
CA LEU A 4 2.79 -13.20 4.84
C LEU A 4 1.69 -14.04 4.17
N TYR A 5 0.66 -13.37 3.69
CA TYR A 5 -0.46 -13.94 2.94
C TYR A 5 -0.36 -13.54 1.48
N VAL A 6 -0.37 -14.52 0.58
CA VAL A 6 -0.31 -14.30 -0.88
C VAL A 6 -1.36 -15.16 -1.58
N ILE A 7 -1.73 -14.79 -2.82
CA ILE A 7 -2.64 -15.61 -3.63
C ILE A 7 -1.82 -16.73 -4.28
N GLY A 8 -2.33 -17.95 -4.29
CA GLY A 8 -1.68 -19.06 -4.98
C GLY A 8 -2.38 -20.39 -4.77
N ARG A 9 -1.79 -21.45 -5.33
CA ARG A 9 -2.22 -22.81 -5.11
C ARG A 9 -1.02 -23.72 -4.92
N LEU A 10 -1.02 -24.42 -3.79
CA LEU A 10 -0.07 -25.46 -3.43
C LEU A 10 -0.56 -26.81 -3.98
N ASP A 11 0.27 -27.44 -4.80
CA ASP A 11 0.16 -28.84 -5.19
C ASP A 11 1.20 -29.65 -4.39
N GLN A 12 0.72 -30.33 -3.35
CA GLN A 12 1.56 -31.11 -2.46
C GLN A 12 2.10 -32.38 -3.13
N GLU A 13 1.37 -32.94 -4.09
CA GLU A 13 1.78 -34.18 -4.77
C GLU A 13 2.98 -33.94 -5.68
N ASN A 14 2.99 -32.77 -6.34
CA ASN A 14 4.04 -32.39 -7.29
C ASN A 14 5.10 -31.41 -6.72
N ASP A 15 5.13 -31.17 -5.41
CA ASP A 15 6.06 -30.21 -4.76
C ASP A 15 6.06 -28.82 -5.45
N THR A 16 4.90 -28.37 -5.92
CA THR A 16 4.79 -27.19 -6.79
C THR A 16 3.82 -26.16 -6.23
N LEU A 17 4.25 -24.90 -6.21
CA LEU A 17 3.43 -23.75 -5.86
C LEU A 17 3.13 -22.92 -7.12
N TYR A 18 1.85 -22.74 -7.44
CA TYR A 18 1.37 -21.98 -8.57
C TYR A 18 0.94 -20.58 -8.13
N LEU A 19 1.54 -19.55 -8.72
CA LEU A 19 1.39 -18.16 -8.27
C LEU A 19 1.00 -17.23 -9.41
N PRO A 20 0.14 -16.23 -9.20
CA PRO A 20 0.05 -15.09 -10.11
C PRO A 20 1.34 -14.26 -10.05
N ALA A 21 1.60 -13.44 -11.08
CA ALA A 21 2.84 -12.66 -11.21
C ALA A 21 3.21 -11.85 -9.95
N GLN A 22 2.24 -11.15 -9.33
CA GLN A 22 2.49 -10.38 -8.10
C GLN A 22 2.95 -11.26 -6.93
N SER A 23 2.35 -12.45 -6.78
CA SER A 23 2.71 -13.37 -5.70
C SER A 23 4.06 -14.04 -5.95
N LEU A 24 4.44 -14.27 -7.22
CA LEU A 24 5.79 -14.69 -7.59
C LEU A 24 6.83 -13.62 -7.22
N VAL A 25 6.59 -12.36 -7.60
CA VAL A 25 7.55 -11.26 -7.38
C VAL A 25 7.81 -11.05 -5.90
N ILE A 26 6.77 -11.01 -5.05
CA ILE A 26 6.96 -10.87 -3.61
C ILE A 26 7.69 -12.08 -3.03
N LEU A 27 7.33 -13.30 -3.42
CA LEU A 27 7.92 -14.53 -2.92
C LEU A 27 9.43 -14.59 -3.20
N PHE A 28 9.80 -14.37 -4.46
CA PHE A 28 11.20 -14.33 -4.87
C PHE A 28 11.94 -13.21 -4.14
N SER A 29 11.33 -12.03 -4.03
CA SER A 29 11.98 -10.88 -3.38
C SER A 29 12.28 -11.14 -1.91
N VAL A 30 11.38 -11.80 -1.18
CA VAL A 30 11.64 -12.22 0.21
C VAL A 30 12.83 -13.18 0.27
N GLN A 31 12.85 -14.21 -0.58
CA GLN A 31 13.93 -15.19 -0.60
C GLN A 31 15.28 -14.60 -1.03
N ALA A 32 15.29 -13.64 -1.96
CA ALA A 32 16.50 -12.97 -2.41
C ALA A 32 17.02 -11.92 -1.41
N ALA A 33 16.13 -11.28 -0.65
CA ALA A 33 16.47 -10.19 0.25
C ALA A 33 16.83 -10.64 1.68
N CYS A 34 16.26 -11.75 2.16
CA CYS A 34 16.36 -12.18 3.55
C CYS A 34 17.21 -13.46 3.69
N ARG A 35 18.16 -13.47 4.63
CA ARG A 35 19.02 -14.65 4.89
C ARG A 35 18.30 -15.77 5.65
N THR A 36 17.39 -15.38 6.52
CA THR A 36 16.52 -16.26 7.29
C THR A 36 15.09 -15.84 7.06
N SER A 37 14.12 -16.72 7.28
CA SER A 37 12.72 -16.32 7.13
C SER A 37 12.27 -15.45 8.31
N PRO A 38 11.92 -14.16 8.10
CA PRO A 38 11.33 -13.34 9.15
C PRO A 38 9.80 -13.56 9.25
N VAL A 39 9.21 -14.36 8.35
CA VAL A 39 7.77 -14.58 8.23
C VAL A 39 7.40 -16.04 8.00
N GLU A 40 6.18 -16.39 8.38
CA GLU A 40 5.52 -17.59 7.88
C GLU A 40 4.79 -17.26 6.56
N LEU A 41 4.77 -18.19 5.60
CA LEU A 41 4.04 -18.01 4.34
C LEU A 41 2.73 -18.82 4.35
N ILE A 42 1.62 -18.11 4.17
CA ILE A 42 0.31 -18.70 3.91
C ILE A 42 -0.14 -18.31 2.51
N VAL A 43 -0.45 -19.34 1.72
CA VAL A 43 -0.97 -19.22 0.38
C VAL A 43 -2.49 -19.36 0.43
N ILE A 44 -3.20 -18.38 -0.13
CA ILE A 44 -4.65 -18.34 -0.17
C ILE A 44 -5.15 -18.88 -1.49
N LEU A 45 -5.86 -20.00 -1.38
CA LEU A 45 -6.59 -20.57 -2.50
C LEU A 45 -7.80 -19.70 -2.78
N ASN A 46 -7.79 -19.00 -3.91
CA ASN A 46 -8.95 -18.28 -4.40
C ASN A 46 -9.78 -19.22 -5.30
N GLU A 47 -10.70 -19.99 -4.70
CA GLU A 47 -11.45 -21.02 -5.43
C GLU A 47 -12.18 -20.46 -6.67
N GLU A 48 -12.79 -19.28 -6.63
CA GLU A 48 -13.43 -18.69 -7.81
C GLU A 48 -12.43 -18.31 -8.92
N TYR A 49 -11.30 -17.71 -8.54
CA TYR A 49 -10.23 -17.38 -9.47
C TYR A 49 -9.64 -18.64 -10.09
N PHE A 50 -9.32 -19.66 -9.28
CA PHE A 50 -8.68 -20.90 -9.74
C PHE A 50 -9.64 -21.87 -10.43
N LEU A 51 -10.94 -21.92 -10.09
CA LEU A 51 -11.94 -22.74 -10.78
C LEU A 51 -12.14 -22.32 -12.24
N GLN A 52 -11.97 -21.03 -12.54
CA GLN A 52 -11.96 -20.53 -13.92
C GLN A 52 -10.68 -20.92 -14.69
N GLN A 53 -9.55 -21.15 -13.99
CA GLN A 53 -8.26 -21.57 -14.57
C GLN A 53 -8.08 -23.10 -14.62
N LEU A 54 -8.85 -23.84 -13.82
CA LEU A 54 -8.61 -25.25 -13.48
C LEU A 54 -8.88 -26.22 -14.63
N SER A 55 -9.80 -25.91 -15.55
CA SER A 55 -10.15 -26.78 -16.68
C SER A 55 -8.97 -27.11 -17.60
N GLN A 56 -7.89 -26.33 -17.51
CA GLN A 56 -6.70 -26.43 -18.36
C GLN A 56 -5.57 -27.25 -17.74
N TYR A 57 -5.49 -27.27 -16.40
CA TYR A 57 -4.53 -28.06 -15.67
C TYR A 57 -5.10 -29.39 -15.21
N THR A 58 -6.36 -29.70 -15.48
CA THR A 58 -6.93 -31.00 -15.14
C THR A 58 -7.16 -31.88 -16.37
N ASN A 59 -7.02 -33.19 -16.21
CA ASN A 59 -7.48 -34.16 -17.20
C ASN A 59 -9.03 -34.23 -17.21
N SER A 60 -9.60 -34.99 -18.12
CA SER A 60 -11.06 -35.17 -18.25
C SER A 60 -11.74 -35.82 -17.03
N ALA A 61 -10.96 -36.32 -16.06
CA ALA A 61 -11.43 -36.84 -14.78
C ALA A 61 -11.32 -35.82 -13.62
N GLY A 62 -10.80 -34.61 -13.86
CA GLY A 62 -10.66 -33.56 -12.85
C GLY A 62 -9.36 -33.60 -12.04
N GLU A 63 -8.42 -34.50 -12.38
CA GLU A 63 -7.10 -34.60 -11.73
C GLU A 63 -6.08 -33.71 -12.42
N LEU A 64 -5.13 -33.12 -11.68
CA LEU A 64 -4.10 -32.25 -12.28
C LEU A 64 -3.23 -33.03 -13.30
N ARG A 65 -3.04 -32.46 -14.50
CA ARG A 65 -2.13 -32.95 -15.53
C ARG A 65 -0.72 -32.92 -14.95
N PRO A 66 0.01 -34.05 -14.93
CA PRO A 66 1.42 -34.05 -14.56
C PRO A 66 2.15 -33.06 -15.46
N VAL A 67 2.89 -32.12 -14.86
CA VAL A 67 3.90 -31.39 -15.62
C VAL A 67 4.98 -32.42 -15.92
N GLU A 68 5.06 -32.90 -17.17
CA GLU A 68 6.13 -33.80 -17.60
C GLU A 68 7.46 -33.03 -17.55
N PHE A 69 8.16 -33.15 -16.42
CA PHE A 69 9.53 -32.70 -16.29
C PHE A 69 10.46 -33.76 -16.87
N ASP A 70 11.33 -33.35 -17.79
CA ASP A 70 12.50 -34.15 -18.12
C ASP A 70 13.43 -34.13 -16.90
N LYS A 71 13.44 -35.24 -16.15
CA LYS A 71 14.27 -35.40 -14.94
C LYS A 71 15.78 -35.31 -15.25
N SER A 72 16.18 -35.28 -16.52
CA SER A 72 17.59 -35.16 -16.93
C SER A 72 18.18 -33.76 -16.72
N ASP A 73 17.36 -32.70 -16.59
CA ASP A 73 17.83 -31.33 -16.34
C ASP A 73 18.05 -31.01 -14.84
N LEU A 74 17.78 -31.98 -13.95
CA LEU A 74 17.99 -31.88 -12.50
C LEU A 74 19.30 -32.54 -12.01
N ILE A 75 20.21 -32.89 -12.91
CA ILE A 75 21.50 -33.48 -12.52
C ILE A 75 22.35 -32.42 -11.80
N GLU A 76 22.54 -32.66 -10.50
CA GLU A 76 23.40 -31.90 -9.59
C GLU A 76 24.84 -31.82 -10.11
N ASP A 77 25.46 -30.64 -9.93
CA ASP A 77 26.91 -30.54 -9.76
C ASP A 77 27.32 -31.46 -8.61
N SER A 78 27.93 -32.59 -8.98
CA SER A 78 28.55 -33.52 -8.05
C SER A 78 29.76 -32.85 -7.39
N VAL A 79 29.56 -32.20 -6.25
CA VAL A 79 30.60 -32.00 -5.26
C VAL A 79 30.31 -32.91 -4.06
N THR A 80 31.27 -33.78 -3.84
CA THR A 80 31.24 -35.03 -3.08
C THR A 80 30.77 -34.91 -1.62
N LYS A 81 29.91 -35.86 -1.23
CA LYS A 81 29.61 -36.28 0.15
C LYS A 81 30.89 -36.76 0.85
N GLU A 82 31.64 -35.86 1.46
CA GLU A 82 32.60 -36.20 2.51
C GLU A 82 32.92 -34.93 3.33
N GLN A 83 31.96 -34.48 4.15
CA GLN A 83 32.17 -33.62 5.34
C GLN A 83 30.81 -33.32 5.98
N ARG A 84 30.17 -34.34 6.53
CA ARG A 84 29.01 -34.19 7.41
C ARG A 84 29.11 -35.12 8.62
N HIS A 85 30.28 -35.25 9.24
CA HIS A 85 30.41 -35.78 10.59
C HIS A 85 31.42 -34.94 11.38
N HIS A 86 31.02 -34.57 12.60
CA HIS A 86 31.65 -33.68 13.58
C HIS A 86 31.41 -32.19 13.37
N TYR A 87 30.42 -31.65 14.08
CA TYR A 87 30.64 -30.63 15.11
C TYR A 87 29.37 -30.50 15.96
N VAL A 88 29.33 -31.23 17.08
CA VAL A 88 28.46 -30.98 18.23
C VAL A 88 29.34 -31.16 19.47
N VAL A 89 29.41 -30.10 20.28
CA VAL A 89 29.92 -29.95 21.66
C VAL A 89 31.43 -30.16 21.91
N ASN A 90 32.14 -29.11 22.34
CA ASN A 90 32.57 -29.02 23.75
C ASN A 90 33.15 -27.65 24.14
N ASN A 91 32.69 -27.21 25.30
CA ASN A 91 33.11 -26.06 26.09
C ASN A 91 34.42 -26.35 26.85
N TYR A 92 35.13 -25.26 27.19
CA TYR A 92 35.96 -25.02 28.39
C TYR A 92 37.03 -26.06 28.82
N GLU A 93 38.31 -25.69 28.76
CA GLU A 93 39.17 -25.33 29.92
C GLU A 93 40.66 -25.22 29.57
N ASP A 94 41.23 -24.05 29.93
CA ASP A 94 42.50 -23.78 30.61
C ASP A 94 43.81 -24.55 30.29
N SER A 95 44.86 -23.79 29.91
CA SER A 95 46.15 -23.73 30.62
C SER A 95 47.22 -22.97 29.80
N GLY A 96 47.86 -21.98 30.44
CA GLY A 96 48.70 -20.97 29.79
C GLY A 96 50.22 -21.22 29.76
N LYS A 97 50.91 -20.16 29.31
CA LYS A 97 52.30 -19.68 29.57
C LYS A 97 52.69 -18.74 28.42
N GLN A 98 52.81 -17.43 28.63
CA GLN A 98 53.89 -16.62 29.24
C GLN A 98 54.79 -15.92 28.19
N SER A 99 55.20 -14.69 28.52
CA SER A 99 56.18 -13.77 27.87
C SER A 99 55.69 -13.05 26.60
N ASP A 100 55.90 -11.74 26.35
CA ASP A 100 56.65 -10.69 27.07
C ASP A 100 56.19 -9.28 26.62
N THR A 101 56.47 -8.33 27.51
CA THR A 101 56.28 -6.86 27.54
C THR A 101 56.72 -6.00 26.32
N LYS A 102 55.99 -4.89 26.09
CA LYS A 102 56.44 -3.47 25.95
C LYS A 102 55.24 -2.57 25.51
N VAL A 103 54.63 -1.75 26.37
CA VAL A 103 54.97 -0.38 26.84
C VAL A 103 54.82 0.75 25.81
N SER A 104 54.10 1.80 26.25
CA SER A 104 53.91 3.18 25.75
C SER A 104 52.81 3.41 24.70
N GLY A 105 51.93 4.40 24.79
CA GLY A 105 51.85 5.54 25.71
C GLY A 105 50.49 6.26 25.64
N GLU A 106 50.28 7.08 26.65
CA GLU A 106 49.05 7.76 27.08
C GLU A 106 48.60 8.96 26.23
N SER A 107 47.31 9.29 26.31
CA SER A 107 46.74 10.64 26.57
C SER A 107 45.21 10.48 26.60
N VAL A 108 44.52 10.47 27.75
CA VAL A 108 44.17 11.56 28.68
C VAL A 108 43.34 12.66 28.03
N LEU A 109 42.05 12.71 28.42
CA LEU A 109 41.21 13.86 28.84
C LEU A 109 39.77 13.32 29.02
N GLN A 110 39.37 12.90 30.22
CA GLN A 110 38.64 13.71 31.23
C GLN A 110 37.47 14.54 30.65
N ASN A 111 36.24 14.11 30.93
CA ASN A 111 35.42 14.84 31.92
C ASN A 111 34.26 13.98 32.44
N GLU A 112 34.08 14.12 33.75
CA GLU A 112 33.16 13.44 34.65
C GLU A 112 31.80 14.16 34.77
N ASN A 113 30.92 13.52 35.55
CA ASN A 113 29.77 14.02 36.32
C ASN A 113 28.41 13.95 35.58
N ASP A 114 27.35 13.33 36.11
CA ASP A 114 27.00 13.13 37.51
C ASP A 114 26.05 11.94 37.76
N ARG A 115 26.13 11.45 39.01
CA ARG A 115 25.29 10.42 39.65
C ARG A 115 24.00 11.01 40.23
N ASN A 116 22.95 10.19 40.34
CA ASN A 116 22.22 9.84 41.59
C ASN A 116 20.90 9.12 41.24
N LEU A 117 20.69 7.84 41.60
CA LEU A 117 20.26 7.30 42.91
C LEU A 117 18.86 7.80 43.34
N PHE A 118 17.87 6.90 43.32
CA PHE A 118 17.04 6.58 44.49
C PHE A 118 16.31 5.24 44.30
N GLU A 119 16.65 4.29 45.17
CA GLU A 119 15.95 3.06 45.48
C GLU A 119 15.31 3.24 46.88
N LYS A 120 14.08 2.75 47.11
CA LYS A 120 13.66 2.00 48.33
C LYS A 120 12.14 1.81 48.46
N ASP A 121 11.73 0.55 48.33
CA ASP A 121 10.94 -0.30 49.25
C ASP A 121 9.84 0.25 50.19
N LYS A 122 8.66 -0.40 50.14
CA LYS A 122 8.03 -1.29 51.18
C LYS A 122 6.53 -1.49 50.88
N ILE A 123 6.02 -2.70 50.59
CA ILE A 123 5.60 -3.83 51.47
C ILE A 123 4.48 -3.50 52.48
N LEU A 124 3.31 -4.15 52.29
CA LEU A 124 2.41 -4.87 53.25
C LEU A 124 1.03 -5.07 52.57
N GLY A 125 0.58 -6.30 52.26
CA GLY A 125 -0.24 -7.17 53.14
C GLY A 125 -1.73 -6.76 53.08
N SER A 126 -2.78 -7.58 52.91
CA SER A 126 -3.01 -9.02 53.09
C SER A 126 -4.51 -9.33 52.81
N ASN A 127 -4.79 -10.54 52.29
CA ASN A 127 -5.93 -11.45 52.60
C ASN A 127 -7.37 -10.95 52.88
N ASN A 128 -8.34 -11.47 52.11
CA ASN A 128 -9.37 -12.48 52.50
C ASN A 128 -10.56 -12.45 51.48
N ASN A 129 -10.89 -13.54 50.78
CA ASN A 129 -11.69 -14.74 51.16
C ASN A 129 -13.20 -14.50 51.42
N SER A 130 -14.04 -15.17 50.61
CA SER A 130 -15.36 -15.80 50.89
C SER A 130 -16.29 -15.66 49.66
N LYS A 131 -16.68 -16.77 48.98
CA LYS A 131 -17.86 -17.64 49.21
C LYS A 131 -19.18 -16.85 49.04
N SER A 132 -20.29 -17.31 48.47
CA SER A 132 -20.80 -18.52 47.79
C SER A 132 -22.35 -18.36 47.81
N ASN A 133 -23.10 -19.11 46.99
CA ASN A 133 -24.58 -19.31 47.06
C ASN A 133 -25.42 -18.26 46.31
N ASN A 134 -26.53 -18.57 45.62
CA ASN A 134 -27.29 -19.81 45.46
C ASN A 134 -28.24 -19.67 44.25
N ASP A 135 -28.46 -20.79 43.57
CA ASP A 135 -29.68 -21.31 42.90
C ASP A 135 -30.99 -20.50 42.96
N ASN A 136 -31.75 -20.43 41.85
CA ASN A 136 -32.87 -21.37 41.56
C ASN A 136 -33.84 -20.92 40.44
N LYS A 137 -34.40 -21.96 39.76
CA LYS A 137 -35.72 -22.11 39.10
C LYS A 137 -35.94 -21.39 37.75
N ILE A 138 -36.09 -22.11 36.62
CA ILE A 138 -37.17 -23.01 36.16
C ILE A 138 -38.54 -22.32 36.01
N SER A 139 -38.96 -22.15 34.75
CA SER A 139 -40.33 -22.49 34.30
C SER A 139 -40.40 -22.59 32.77
N ALA A 140 -40.76 -23.77 32.29
CA ALA A 140 -41.19 -24.04 30.93
C ALA A 140 -42.72 -24.01 30.85
N SER A 141 -43.27 -23.66 29.69
CA SER A 141 -44.64 -23.98 29.29
C SER A 141 -44.74 -24.25 27.78
N PHE A 142 -44.91 -25.53 27.45
CA PHE A 142 -45.67 -26.11 26.33
C PHE A 142 -47.11 -25.51 26.27
N ALA A 143 -47.94 -25.54 25.23
CA ALA A 143 -48.01 -26.15 23.89
C ALA A 143 -49.22 -25.52 23.16
N GLN A 144 -49.30 -25.59 21.81
CA GLN A 144 -50.31 -26.43 21.11
C GLN A 144 -50.35 -26.20 19.59
N ASN A 145 -50.57 -27.32 18.90
CA ASN A 145 -50.60 -27.54 17.47
C ASN A 145 -51.84 -26.95 16.77
N GLY A 146 -51.67 -26.64 15.48
CA GLY A 146 -52.74 -26.54 14.50
C GLY A 146 -52.22 -26.95 13.13
N THR A 147 -52.43 -28.21 12.76
CA THR A 147 -52.15 -28.79 11.43
C THR A 147 -53.25 -28.36 10.46
N LEU A 148 -52.93 -28.06 9.18
CA LEU A 148 -53.79 -28.34 8.02
C LEU A 148 -53.01 -28.22 6.69
N SER A 149 -53.06 -29.35 5.97
CA SER A 149 -52.80 -29.66 4.55
C SER A 149 -52.60 -28.55 3.50
N GLY A 150 -51.52 -28.70 2.71
CA GLY A 150 -51.55 -28.95 1.25
C GLY A 150 -51.96 -27.84 0.29
N THR A 151 -51.02 -27.37 -0.55
CA THR A 151 -51.00 -27.55 -2.02
C THR A 151 -49.87 -26.73 -2.67
N ALA A 152 -49.31 -27.28 -3.76
CA ALA A 152 -48.21 -26.72 -4.55
C ALA A 152 -48.63 -25.44 -5.31
N GLY A 153 -47.70 -24.51 -5.50
CA GLY A 153 -47.88 -23.34 -6.35
C GLY A 153 -46.61 -22.50 -6.45
N GLU A 154 -46.13 -22.34 -7.67
CA GLU A 154 -44.89 -21.68 -8.11
C GLU A 154 -44.63 -20.29 -7.51
N ALA A 155 -43.40 -20.04 -7.08
CA ALA A 155 -42.89 -18.68 -6.86
C ALA A 155 -41.82 -18.37 -7.92
N SER A 156 -42.24 -17.54 -8.86
CA SER A 156 -41.50 -17.00 -9.99
C SER A 156 -40.28 -16.18 -9.59
N GLN A 157 -39.24 -16.33 -10.40
CA GLN A 157 -37.97 -15.61 -10.41
C GLN A 157 -38.13 -14.08 -10.28
N GLY A 158 -37.63 -13.53 -9.18
CA GLY A 158 -37.22 -12.12 -9.08
C GLY A 158 -35.75 -12.01 -9.47
N GLN A 159 -35.48 -11.55 -10.70
CA GLN A 159 -34.13 -11.21 -11.18
C GLN A 159 -33.51 -10.10 -10.31
N ILE A 160 -32.58 -10.48 -9.43
CA ILE A 160 -31.58 -9.56 -8.91
C ILE A 160 -30.60 -9.29 -10.06
N ARG A 161 -30.70 -8.11 -10.69
CA ARG A 161 -29.68 -7.58 -11.59
C ARG A 161 -28.42 -7.31 -10.77
N LEU A 162 -27.58 -8.32 -10.64
CA LEU A 162 -26.16 -8.14 -10.31
C LEU A 162 -25.55 -7.32 -11.45
N HIS A 163 -25.14 -6.09 -11.14
CA HIS A 163 -24.24 -5.34 -12.00
C HIS A 163 -22.95 -6.17 -12.13
N ARG A 164 -22.83 -6.85 -13.27
CA ARG A 164 -21.60 -7.51 -13.71
C ARG A 164 -20.53 -6.44 -13.84
N ASN A 165 -19.69 -6.28 -12.82
CA ASN A 165 -18.33 -5.81 -13.07
C ASN A 165 -17.70 -6.81 -14.03
N SER A 166 -17.30 -6.30 -15.18
CA SER A 166 -16.76 -7.03 -16.32
C SER A 166 -15.38 -7.61 -16.01
N PHE A 167 -15.33 -8.70 -15.26
CA PHE A 167 -14.28 -9.71 -15.43
C PHE A 167 -14.82 -10.74 -16.42
N ALA A 168 -14.72 -10.40 -17.72
CA ALA A 168 -14.86 -11.40 -18.76
C ALA A 168 -13.71 -12.40 -18.60
N GLY A 169 -14.03 -13.70 -18.50
CA GLY A 169 -13.09 -14.77 -18.19
C GLY A 169 -11.91 -14.84 -19.16
N CYS A 170 -10.77 -14.32 -18.74
CA CYS A 170 -9.47 -14.59 -19.34
C CYS A 170 -8.71 -15.52 -18.39
N SER A 171 -8.19 -16.63 -18.90
CA SER A 171 -7.37 -17.52 -18.10
C SER A 171 -5.97 -16.92 -17.93
N SER A 172 -5.61 -16.47 -16.71
CA SER A 172 -4.28 -15.96 -16.40
C SER A 172 -3.32 -17.10 -16.07
N TYR A 173 -2.14 -17.07 -16.70
CA TYR A 173 -1.04 -18.00 -16.47
C TYR A 173 -0.58 -17.97 -15.01
N LEU A 174 -0.34 -19.15 -14.45
CA LEU A 174 0.16 -19.31 -13.10
C LEU A 174 1.60 -19.80 -13.14
N PHE A 175 2.48 -19.07 -12.47
CA PHE A 175 3.91 -19.31 -12.42
C PHE A 175 4.22 -20.45 -11.43
N PRO A 176 4.74 -21.59 -11.90
CA PRO A 176 5.10 -22.71 -11.03
C PRO A 176 6.46 -22.48 -10.37
N VAL A 177 6.53 -22.76 -9.06
CA VAL A 177 7.72 -22.63 -8.23
C VAL A 177 7.91 -23.91 -7.41
N PRO A 178 9.13 -24.48 -7.35
CA PRO A 178 9.39 -25.69 -6.56
C PRO A 178 9.39 -25.36 -5.07
N VAL A 179 8.50 -26.00 -4.30
CA VAL A 179 8.34 -25.74 -2.85
C VAL A 179 9.60 -26.16 -2.08
N SER A 180 10.26 -27.25 -2.49
CA SER A 180 11.54 -27.70 -1.94
C SER A 180 12.70 -26.70 -2.05
N LYS A 181 12.58 -25.64 -2.86
CA LYS A 181 13.58 -24.59 -2.99
C LYS A 181 13.26 -23.35 -2.15
N LEU A 182 12.13 -23.31 -1.46
CA LEU A 182 11.76 -22.20 -0.59
C LEU A 182 12.49 -22.26 0.75
N ILE A 183 12.97 -21.10 1.23
CA ILE A 183 13.65 -20.99 2.53
C ILE A 183 12.67 -20.88 3.72
N PHE A 184 11.36 -20.85 3.45
CA PHE A 184 10.31 -20.77 4.46
C PHE A 184 9.22 -21.81 4.23
N SER A 185 8.57 -22.23 5.32
CA SER A 185 7.46 -23.18 5.27
C SER A 185 6.25 -22.55 4.60
N VAL A 186 5.60 -23.32 3.74
CA VAL A 186 4.38 -22.92 3.03
C VAL A 186 3.19 -23.69 3.58
N GLN A 187 2.12 -22.97 3.90
CA GLN A 187 0.82 -23.55 4.19
C GLN A 187 -0.20 -23.03 3.19
N GLN A 188 -1.26 -23.81 2.94
CA GLN A 188 -2.39 -23.35 2.13
C GLN A 188 -3.64 -23.25 3.01
N GLN A 189 -4.39 -22.17 2.85
CA GLN A 189 -5.65 -21.92 3.55
C GLN A 189 -6.68 -21.30 2.60
N ARG A 190 -7.96 -21.36 2.99
CA ARG A 190 -9.03 -20.58 2.34
C ARG A 190 -9.09 -19.18 2.95
N MET A 191 -9.55 -18.20 2.18
CA MET A 191 -9.73 -16.83 2.68
C MET A 191 -10.62 -16.78 3.93
N SER A 192 -11.68 -17.60 3.97
CA SER A 192 -12.60 -17.70 5.11
C SER A 192 -11.97 -18.19 6.42
N GLU A 193 -10.80 -18.85 6.34
CA GLU A 193 -10.07 -19.40 7.49
C GLU A 193 -9.04 -18.40 8.04
N CYS A 194 -8.76 -17.32 7.31
CA CYS A 194 -7.77 -16.32 7.71
C CYS A 194 -8.29 -15.40 8.82
N PRO A 195 -7.41 -14.70 9.56
CA PRO A 195 -7.82 -13.65 10.47
C PRO A 195 -8.69 -12.59 9.79
N SER A 196 -9.68 -12.03 10.50
CA SER A 196 -10.61 -11.02 9.96
C SER A 196 -9.90 -9.85 9.30
N MET A 197 -8.76 -9.44 9.86
CA MET A 197 -7.96 -8.35 9.29
C MET A 197 -7.37 -8.69 7.92
N VAL A 198 -6.96 -9.95 7.70
CA VAL A 198 -6.47 -10.39 6.39
C VAL A 198 -7.63 -10.45 5.39
N GLN A 199 -8.78 -10.97 5.81
CA GLN A 199 -10.01 -11.00 4.99
C GLN A 199 -10.47 -9.59 4.58
N ALA A 200 -10.19 -8.60 5.41
CA ALA A 200 -10.47 -7.18 5.16
C ALA A 200 -9.43 -6.50 4.25
N THR A 201 -8.51 -7.22 3.62
CA THR A 201 -7.48 -6.65 2.74
C THR A 201 -7.35 -7.37 1.41
N ALA A 202 -6.97 -6.62 0.37
CA ALA A 202 -6.43 -7.20 -0.84
C ALA A 202 -4.99 -7.68 -0.59
N LEU A 203 -4.67 -8.88 -1.08
CA LEU A 203 -3.36 -9.50 -0.96
C LEU A 203 -2.38 -8.96 -2.04
N PRO A 204 -1.06 -8.97 -1.79
CA PRO A 204 -0.38 -9.54 -0.64
C PRO A 204 -0.51 -8.70 0.65
N ALA A 205 -0.50 -9.39 1.79
CA ALA A 205 -0.58 -8.75 3.09
C ALA A 205 0.30 -9.43 4.15
N VAL A 206 0.88 -8.65 5.06
CA VAL A 206 1.61 -9.13 6.23
C VAL A 206 0.79 -8.84 7.48
N TYR A 207 0.49 -9.87 8.25
CA TYR A 207 -0.30 -9.78 9.47
C TYR A 207 0.55 -10.04 10.72
N CYS A 208 0.30 -9.24 11.75
CA CYS A 208 0.89 -9.34 13.08
C CYS A 208 -0.23 -9.37 14.12
N GLU A 209 -0.53 -10.57 14.63
CA GLU A 209 -1.64 -10.81 15.57
C GLU A 209 -1.46 -10.03 16.87
N THR A 210 -0.26 -10.03 17.45
CA THR A 210 0.02 -9.41 18.75
C THR A 210 -0.27 -7.91 18.79
N ASN A 211 -0.16 -7.23 17.65
CA ASN A 211 -0.37 -5.79 17.54
C ASN A 211 -1.65 -5.40 16.80
N LYS A 212 -2.52 -6.38 16.46
CA LYS A 212 -3.69 -6.18 15.57
C LYS A 212 -3.33 -5.29 14.38
N TRP A 213 -2.27 -5.68 13.67
CA TRP A 213 -1.66 -4.87 12.63
C TRP A 213 -1.56 -5.67 11.34
N CYS A 214 -2.11 -5.12 10.26
CA CYS A 214 -2.01 -5.67 8.92
C CYS A 214 -1.32 -4.65 8.01
N VAL A 215 -0.38 -5.09 7.19
CA VAL A 215 0.25 -4.29 6.12
C VAL A 215 -0.21 -4.88 4.80
N ALA A 216 -0.68 -4.07 3.86
CA ALA A 216 -1.15 -4.57 2.57
C ALA A 216 -0.59 -3.75 1.40
N GLY A 217 -0.44 -4.43 0.26
CA GLY A 217 0.30 -3.94 -0.90
C GLY A 217 1.71 -4.51 -0.95
N MET A 218 2.24 -4.74 -2.16
CA MET A 218 3.46 -5.52 -2.35
C MET A 218 4.70 -4.79 -1.81
N CYS A 219 4.89 -3.51 -2.15
CA CYS A 219 6.04 -2.76 -1.64
C CYS A 219 5.94 -2.54 -0.12
N ALA A 220 4.73 -2.22 0.39
CA ALA A 220 4.51 -2.03 1.81
C ALA A 220 4.81 -3.31 2.60
N SER A 221 4.32 -4.45 2.12
CA SER A 221 4.56 -5.78 2.70
C SER A 221 6.03 -6.16 2.68
N LEU A 222 6.72 -6.02 1.54
CA LEU A 222 8.16 -6.31 1.44
C LEU A 222 8.96 -5.43 2.40
N ARG A 223 8.68 -4.13 2.45
CA ARG A 223 9.36 -3.22 3.38
C ARG A 223 9.15 -3.64 4.84
N ALA A 224 7.93 -4.04 5.21
CA ALA A 224 7.65 -4.53 6.56
C ALA A 224 8.42 -5.83 6.88
N ILE A 225 8.56 -6.72 5.91
CA ILE A 225 9.35 -7.96 6.03
C ILE A 225 10.84 -7.66 6.19
N LEU A 226 11.40 -6.77 5.38
CA LEU A 226 12.82 -6.38 5.44
C LEU A 226 13.17 -5.70 6.78
N LEU A 227 12.28 -4.84 7.28
CA LEU A 227 12.41 -4.24 8.61
C LEU A 227 12.34 -5.31 9.71
N ALA A 228 11.38 -6.24 9.63
CA ALA A 228 11.27 -7.33 10.59
C ALA A 228 12.50 -8.27 10.57
N ALA A 229 13.07 -8.56 9.39
CA ALA A 229 14.30 -9.33 9.28
C ALA A 229 15.47 -8.65 9.98
N HIS A 230 15.58 -7.32 9.86
CA HIS A 230 16.59 -6.57 10.59
C HIS A 230 16.34 -6.56 12.11
N ASP A 231 15.11 -6.31 12.53
CA ASP A 231 14.77 -6.17 13.95
C ASP A 231 14.85 -7.52 14.71
N LEU A 232 14.56 -8.64 14.03
CA LEU A 232 14.57 -9.99 14.63
C LEU A 232 15.91 -10.72 14.50
N HIS A 233 16.67 -10.46 13.43
CA HIS A 233 17.84 -11.25 13.07
C HIS A 233 19.09 -10.41 12.74
N GLU A 234 19.05 -9.10 12.98
CA GLU A 234 20.13 -8.16 12.63
C GLU A 234 20.54 -8.26 11.16
N ASP A 235 19.61 -8.57 10.25
CA ASP A 235 19.87 -8.68 8.82
C ASP A 235 20.15 -7.29 8.20
N VAL A 236 21.42 -6.87 8.28
CA VAL A 236 21.89 -5.60 7.72
C VAL A 236 21.79 -5.58 6.19
N ALA A 237 21.84 -6.74 5.52
CA ALA A 237 21.72 -6.83 4.07
C ALA A 237 20.28 -6.51 3.63
N ALA A 238 19.28 -7.12 4.29
CA ALA A 238 17.88 -6.81 4.07
C ALA A 238 17.58 -5.32 4.29
N LYS A 239 18.06 -4.72 5.38
CA LYS A 239 17.86 -3.29 5.66
C LYS A 239 18.48 -2.37 4.59
N LYS A 240 19.67 -2.70 4.08
CA LYS A 240 20.34 -1.89 3.05
C LYS A 240 19.51 -1.76 1.77
N LEU A 241 18.70 -2.77 1.43
CA LEU A 241 17.81 -2.73 0.26
C LEU A 241 16.70 -1.68 0.38
N LEU A 242 16.38 -1.20 1.58
CA LEU A 242 15.44 -0.10 1.77
C LEU A 242 16.03 1.25 1.29
N GLY A 243 17.30 1.29 0.91
CA GLY A 243 17.96 2.47 0.36
C GLY A 243 18.25 3.55 1.41
N PHE A 244 18.61 4.74 0.93
CA PHE A 244 18.96 5.85 1.82
C PHE A 244 17.77 6.26 2.71
N ARG A 245 17.97 6.24 4.04
CA ARG A 245 16.93 6.52 5.05
C ARG A 245 15.66 5.69 4.85
N ASP A 246 15.83 4.45 4.42
CA ASP A 246 14.75 3.51 4.15
C ASP A 246 13.71 4.05 3.14
N GLY A 247 14.15 4.86 2.16
CA GLY A 247 13.28 5.58 1.23
C GLY A 247 12.81 4.80 -0.01
N CYS A 248 13.46 3.69 -0.37
CA CYS A 248 13.13 2.89 -1.56
C CYS A 248 11.69 2.38 -1.49
N LEU A 249 10.85 2.72 -2.48
CA LEU A 249 9.45 2.27 -2.55
C LEU A 249 8.62 2.59 -1.29
N HIS A 250 8.95 3.68 -0.59
CA HIS A 250 8.24 4.10 0.63
C HIS A 250 6.86 4.70 0.33
N SER A 251 6.73 5.41 -0.78
CA SER A 251 5.49 6.03 -1.23
C SER A 251 4.59 5.00 -1.92
N CYS A 252 3.27 5.15 -1.87
CA CYS A 252 2.35 4.25 -2.57
C CYS A 252 2.31 4.50 -4.09
N SER A 253 1.77 3.54 -4.85
CA SER A 253 1.67 3.55 -6.31
C SER A 253 0.89 4.74 -6.90
N GLU A 254 -0.03 5.32 -6.14
CA GLU A 254 -0.93 6.38 -6.60
C GLU A 254 -0.22 7.73 -6.64
N VAL A 255 0.84 7.89 -5.82
CA VAL A 255 1.62 9.13 -5.70
C VAL A 255 3.02 9.00 -6.28
N SER A 256 3.53 7.78 -6.44
CA SER A 256 4.87 7.50 -6.94
C SER A 256 4.82 6.66 -8.21
N CYS A 257 5.19 7.25 -9.34
CA CYS A 257 5.32 6.52 -10.60
C CYS A 257 6.35 5.41 -10.55
N TRP A 258 7.41 5.60 -9.76
CA TRP A 258 8.41 4.58 -9.54
C TRP A 258 7.84 3.36 -8.81
N THR A 259 7.08 3.61 -7.73
CA THR A 259 6.42 2.53 -6.99
C THR A 259 5.35 1.86 -7.85
N LYS A 260 4.56 2.63 -8.59
CA LYS A 260 3.58 2.10 -9.56
C LYS A 260 4.24 1.21 -10.61
N PHE A 261 5.39 1.62 -11.15
CA PHE A 261 6.14 0.86 -12.13
C PHE A 261 6.57 -0.50 -11.56
N CYS A 262 7.15 -0.51 -10.35
CA CYS A 262 7.65 -1.73 -9.71
C CYS A 262 6.51 -2.65 -9.20
N GLU A 263 5.46 -2.07 -8.61
CA GLU A 263 4.40 -2.82 -7.92
C GLU A 263 3.26 -3.26 -8.83
N VAL A 264 2.94 -2.47 -9.85
CA VAL A 264 1.74 -2.67 -10.66
C VAL A 264 2.11 -2.97 -12.12
N GLU A 265 2.86 -2.07 -12.77
CA GLU A 265 3.06 -2.14 -14.22
C GLU A 265 3.97 -3.30 -14.64
N MET A 266 5.04 -3.57 -13.90
CA MET A 266 5.99 -4.65 -14.22
C MET A 266 5.41 -6.05 -13.98
N PRO A 267 4.79 -6.36 -12.83
CA PRO A 267 4.10 -7.63 -12.66
C PRO A 267 2.97 -7.85 -13.68
N SER A 268 2.21 -6.79 -14.02
CA SER A 268 1.20 -6.87 -15.08
C SER A 268 1.83 -7.18 -16.43
N ALA A 269 2.93 -6.52 -16.80
CA ALA A 269 3.62 -6.79 -18.07
C ALA A 269 4.18 -8.22 -18.13
N LEU A 270 4.66 -8.76 -17.00
CA LEU A 270 5.06 -10.16 -16.90
C LEU A 270 3.86 -11.10 -17.14
N GLN A 271 2.73 -10.83 -16.47
CA GLN A 271 1.50 -11.61 -16.65
C GLN A 271 1.02 -11.55 -18.10
N ASP A 272 0.95 -10.37 -18.71
CA ASP A 272 0.49 -10.16 -20.09
C ASP A 272 1.36 -10.92 -21.10
N VAL A 273 2.68 -10.94 -20.91
CA VAL A 273 3.59 -11.73 -21.76
C VAL A 273 3.24 -13.20 -21.65
N PHE A 274 3.19 -13.76 -20.44
CA PHE A 274 2.95 -15.19 -20.26
C PHE A 274 1.53 -15.60 -20.67
N ASP A 275 0.51 -14.78 -20.42
CA ASP A 275 -0.86 -14.99 -20.87
C ASP A 275 -0.93 -15.04 -22.39
N LYS A 276 -0.27 -14.11 -23.09
CA LYS A 276 -0.23 -14.10 -24.56
C LYS A 276 0.44 -15.34 -25.13
N TYR A 277 1.49 -15.88 -24.49
CA TYR A 277 2.07 -17.16 -24.93
C TYR A 277 1.18 -18.35 -24.60
N TYR A 278 0.59 -18.35 -23.41
CA TYR A 278 -0.20 -19.45 -22.91
C TYR A 278 -1.48 -19.65 -23.73
N LEU A 279 -2.12 -18.55 -24.14
CA LEU A 279 -3.37 -18.58 -24.89
C LEU A 279 -3.18 -18.86 -26.39
N ASN A 280 -1.96 -18.76 -26.93
CA ASN A 280 -1.70 -18.90 -28.36
C ASN A 280 -0.96 -20.22 -28.66
N GLU A 281 -1.61 -21.12 -29.41
CA GLU A 281 -1.01 -22.39 -29.85
C GLU A 281 0.13 -22.20 -30.87
N SER A 282 0.17 -21.06 -31.58
CA SER A 282 1.26 -20.66 -32.47
C SER A 282 1.56 -19.16 -32.36
N ILE A 283 2.82 -18.78 -32.54
CA ILE A 283 3.24 -17.38 -32.68
C ILE A 283 3.28 -17.05 -34.18
N ASP A 284 2.10 -17.00 -34.80
CA ASP A 284 1.94 -16.52 -36.18
C ASP A 284 1.52 -15.03 -36.23
N GLN A 285 1.54 -14.35 -35.07
CA GLN A 285 1.07 -12.98 -34.92
C GLN A 285 2.21 -11.98 -34.75
N ASP A 286 1.99 -10.75 -35.23
CA ASP A 286 2.84 -9.61 -34.94
C ASP A 286 3.00 -9.43 -33.43
N TRP A 287 4.24 -9.27 -32.99
CA TRP A 287 4.58 -8.98 -31.60
C TRP A 287 4.83 -7.49 -31.42
N VAL A 288 4.30 -6.93 -30.33
CA VAL A 288 4.66 -5.59 -29.89
C VAL A 288 5.71 -5.73 -28.81
N TYR A 289 6.85 -5.07 -29.00
CA TYR A 289 7.92 -5.06 -28.02
C TYR A 289 7.40 -4.53 -26.66
N PRO A 290 7.72 -5.16 -25.52
CA PRO A 290 7.18 -4.74 -24.22
C PRO A 290 7.48 -3.27 -23.90
N ARG A 291 6.41 -2.45 -23.77
CA ARG A 291 6.54 -1.02 -23.48
C ARG A 291 7.27 -0.75 -22.16
N THR A 292 7.07 -1.59 -21.15
CA THR A 292 7.70 -1.47 -19.84
C THR A 292 9.22 -1.66 -19.90
N VAL A 293 9.70 -2.58 -20.74
CA VAL A 293 11.14 -2.80 -20.98
C VAL A 293 11.78 -1.56 -21.62
N LEU A 294 11.16 -0.99 -22.66
CA LEU A 294 11.67 0.24 -23.29
C LEU A 294 11.67 1.42 -22.32
N ARG A 295 10.59 1.60 -21.54
CA ARG A 295 10.50 2.66 -20.53
C ARG A 295 11.60 2.54 -19.47
N TYR A 296 11.90 1.32 -19.03
CA TYR A 296 12.99 1.08 -18.08
C TYR A 296 14.37 1.32 -18.73
N ASN A 297 14.59 0.90 -19.97
CA ASN A 297 15.82 1.20 -20.69
C ASN A 297 16.04 2.72 -20.83
N ASN A 298 15.00 3.46 -21.18
CA ASN A 298 15.03 4.92 -21.25
C ASN A 298 15.29 5.56 -19.88
N HIS A 299 14.76 4.98 -18.81
CA HIS A 299 15.07 5.41 -17.45
C HIS A 299 16.57 5.22 -17.12
N MET A 300 17.12 4.04 -17.40
CA MET A 300 18.54 3.72 -17.16
C MET A 300 19.51 4.53 -18.02
N ALA A 301 19.05 5.04 -19.17
CA ALA A 301 19.85 5.91 -20.05
C ALA A 301 19.99 7.35 -19.51
N ARG A 302 19.26 7.71 -18.44
CA ARG A 302 19.32 9.05 -17.83
C ARG A 302 20.25 9.04 -16.62
N PRO A 303 20.79 10.20 -16.21
CA PRO A 303 21.51 10.29 -14.96
C PRO A 303 20.60 9.99 -13.75
N PRO A 304 21.07 9.24 -12.74
CA PRO A 304 20.28 8.93 -11.55
C PRO A 304 20.07 10.15 -10.66
N ILE A 305 18.94 10.16 -9.95
CA ILE A 305 18.64 11.20 -8.95
C ILE A 305 19.34 10.83 -7.64
N LEU A 306 20.51 11.45 -7.40
CA LEU A 306 21.33 11.14 -6.24
C LEU A 306 21.06 12.09 -5.06
N HIS A 307 20.72 11.53 -3.90
CA HIS A 307 20.83 12.27 -2.65
C HIS A 307 22.30 12.60 -2.35
N ASN A 308 22.57 13.82 -1.86
CA ASN A 308 23.94 14.32 -1.66
C ASN A 308 24.82 14.16 -2.91
N ALA A 309 24.27 14.50 -4.09
CA ALA A 309 24.90 14.28 -5.40
C ALA A 309 26.38 14.67 -5.47
N LEU A 310 26.77 15.81 -4.89
CA LEU A 310 28.18 16.25 -4.84
C LEU A 310 29.08 15.21 -4.17
N LYS A 311 28.72 14.79 -2.94
CA LYS A 311 29.50 13.82 -2.16
C LYS A 311 29.57 12.48 -2.90
N ARG A 312 28.46 12.04 -3.50
CA ARG A 312 28.38 10.77 -4.24
C ARG A 312 29.22 10.79 -5.51
N LYS A 313 29.14 11.86 -6.31
CA LYS A 313 29.99 12.07 -7.50
C LYS A 313 31.47 12.10 -7.12
N GLN A 314 31.84 12.81 -6.05
CA GLN A 314 33.23 12.83 -5.54
C GLN A 314 33.71 11.45 -5.06
N GLN A 315 32.88 10.68 -4.36
CA GLN A 315 33.21 9.31 -3.96
C GLN A 315 33.41 8.40 -5.17
N HIS A 316 32.53 8.50 -6.17
CA HIS A 316 32.66 7.75 -7.41
C HIS A 316 33.98 8.08 -8.12
N ILE A 317 34.31 9.37 -8.27
CA ILE A 317 35.58 9.84 -8.86
C ILE A 317 36.79 9.27 -8.11
N LYS A 318 36.77 9.26 -6.77
CA LYS A 318 37.86 8.67 -5.97
C LYS A 318 38.04 7.18 -6.25
N LYS A 319 36.95 6.46 -6.51
CA LYS A 319 36.94 5.01 -6.77
C LYS A 319 37.37 4.68 -8.21
N THR A 320 36.92 5.45 -9.20
CA THR A 320 37.04 5.09 -10.63
C THR A 320 38.19 5.79 -11.36
N VAL A 321 38.52 7.04 -11.01
CA VAL A 321 39.60 7.79 -11.67
C VAL A 321 40.93 7.41 -11.03
N LYS A 322 41.76 6.65 -11.74
CA LYS A 322 43.07 6.19 -11.25
C LYS A 322 44.14 7.29 -11.26
N ASP A 323 44.11 8.18 -12.26
CA ASP A 323 45.09 9.26 -12.39
C ASP A 323 44.94 10.29 -11.26
N LYS A 324 46.04 10.56 -10.55
CA LYS A 324 46.03 11.40 -9.34
C LYS A 324 45.73 12.86 -9.66
N VAL A 325 46.33 13.40 -10.72
CA VAL A 325 46.19 14.82 -11.10
C VAL A 325 44.77 15.10 -11.58
N GLN A 326 44.24 14.25 -12.47
CA GLN A 326 42.87 14.33 -12.96
C GLN A 326 41.86 14.15 -11.82
N ARG A 327 42.11 13.24 -10.88
CA ARG A 327 41.27 13.04 -9.70
C ARG A 327 41.24 14.31 -8.83
N GLU A 328 42.39 14.89 -8.49
CA GLU A 328 42.47 16.12 -7.69
C GLU A 328 41.77 17.30 -8.40
N LEU A 329 41.94 17.41 -9.72
CA LEU A 329 41.25 18.42 -10.54
C LEU A 329 39.73 18.25 -10.54
N LEU A 330 39.23 17.02 -10.63
CA LEU A 330 37.79 16.77 -10.58
C LEU A 330 37.22 16.99 -9.18
N LEU A 331 37.96 16.65 -8.12
CA LEU A 331 37.48 16.82 -6.75
C LEU A 331 37.38 18.28 -6.30
N SER A 332 38.10 19.20 -6.95
CA SER A 332 38.03 20.64 -6.67
C SER A 332 36.88 21.36 -7.38
N LYS A 333 36.20 20.69 -8.32
CA LYS A 333 35.10 21.24 -9.10
C LYS A 333 33.78 21.32 -8.34
N LYS A 334 32.92 22.25 -8.76
CA LYS A 334 31.54 22.36 -8.28
C LYS A 334 30.65 21.27 -8.90
N LEU A 335 29.51 21.00 -8.28
CA LEU A 335 28.59 19.94 -8.71
C LEU A 335 28.21 20.01 -10.20
N CYS A 336 27.93 21.21 -10.72
CA CYS A 336 27.56 21.43 -12.12
C CYS A 336 28.69 21.17 -13.13
N GLU A 337 29.93 21.06 -12.66
CA GLU A 337 31.12 20.83 -13.48
C GLU A 337 31.63 19.37 -13.38
N LEU A 338 30.99 18.56 -12.53
CA LEU A 338 31.28 17.14 -12.39
C LEU A 338 30.54 16.35 -13.47
N PRO A 339 31.15 15.27 -14.00
CA PRO A 339 30.49 14.41 -14.98
C PRO A 339 29.18 13.86 -14.42
N GLU A 340 28.19 13.67 -15.29
CA GLU A 340 27.04 12.84 -14.96
C GLU A 340 27.48 11.40 -14.71
N LEU A 341 26.76 10.74 -13.81
CA LEU A 341 26.95 9.32 -13.57
C LEU A 341 25.83 8.57 -14.26
N ASP A 342 26.10 7.33 -14.65
CA ASP A 342 25.08 6.42 -15.14
C ASP A 342 24.48 5.65 -13.97
N HIS A 343 23.32 5.02 -14.21
CA HIS A 343 22.81 4.01 -13.29
C HIS A 343 23.72 2.77 -13.32
N ASP A 344 24.09 2.30 -12.14
CA ASP A 344 24.53 0.91 -11.95
C ASP A 344 23.31 0.04 -11.62
N PHE A 345 22.38 0.59 -10.82
CA PHE A 345 21.18 -0.05 -10.28
C PHE A 345 19.93 0.79 -10.57
N ALA A 346 18.76 0.22 -10.34
CA ALA A 346 17.46 0.77 -10.73
C ALA A 346 17.27 2.22 -10.25
N GLU A 347 17.60 2.54 -9.00
CA GLU A 347 17.45 3.91 -8.45
C GLU A 347 18.74 4.74 -8.45
N GLY A 348 19.89 4.16 -8.81
CA GLY A 348 21.16 4.88 -8.85
C GLY A 348 22.39 3.99 -8.81
N LEU A 349 23.26 4.22 -7.81
CA LEU A 349 24.57 3.52 -7.72
C LEU A 349 24.58 2.40 -6.67
N ASP A 350 23.52 2.26 -5.89
CA ASP A 350 23.41 1.21 -4.88
C ASP A 350 22.18 0.34 -5.21
N MET A 351 22.30 -0.96 -5.00
CA MET A 351 21.19 -1.90 -5.14
C MET A 351 20.12 -1.64 -4.09
N THR A 352 18.86 -1.62 -4.51
CA THR A 352 17.70 -1.46 -3.62
C THR A 352 16.68 -2.56 -3.83
N LEU A 353 15.61 -2.54 -3.04
CA LEU A 353 14.49 -3.47 -3.16
C LEU A 353 13.87 -3.43 -4.57
N ALA A 354 13.87 -2.26 -5.22
CA ALA A 354 13.38 -2.12 -6.58
C ALA A 354 14.17 -3.03 -7.55
N ASP A 355 15.49 -3.15 -7.40
CA ASP A 355 16.29 -4.03 -8.25
C ASP A 355 15.87 -5.49 -8.13
N VAL A 356 15.64 -5.96 -6.89
CA VAL A 356 15.24 -7.34 -6.60
C VAL A 356 13.88 -7.66 -7.21
N MET A 357 12.91 -6.76 -7.05
CA MET A 357 11.55 -6.93 -7.59
C MET A 357 11.55 -6.95 -9.12
N LEU A 358 12.26 -5.99 -9.73
CA LEU A 358 12.34 -5.85 -11.18
C LEU A 358 13.08 -7.01 -11.83
N TYR A 359 14.07 -7.59 -11.13
CA TYR A 359 14.90 -8.67 -11.67
C TYR A 359 14.04 -9.86 -12.10
N VAL A 360 13.10 -10.30 -11.26
CA VAL A 360 12.20 -11.42 -11.54
C VAL A 360 11.42 -11.22 -12.83
N CYS A 361 10.83 -10.03 -12.98
CA CYS A 361 10.02 -9.71 -14.15
C CYS A 361 10.88 -9.65 -15.41
N PHE A 362 12.00 -8.95 -15.37
CA PHE A 362 12.86 -8.80 -16.55
C PHE A 362 13.55 -10.10 -16.96
N ASP A 363 14.03 -10.90 -16.00
CA ASP A 363 14.66 -12.20 -16.24
C ASP A 363 13.69 -13.13 -16.98
N LEU A 364 12.46 -13.27 -16.46
CA LEU A 364 11.44 -14.11 -17.10
C LEU A 364 10.96 -13.56 -18.44
N ILE A 365 10.78 -12.23 -18.58
CA ILE A 365 10.37 -11.63 -19.86
C ILE A 365 11.45 -11.84 -20.93
N VAL A 366 12.72 -11.57 -20.62
CA VAL A 366 13.83 -11.73 -21.56
C VAL A 366 14.01 -13.19 -21.93
N HIS A 367 13.92 -14.11 -20.95
CA HIS A 367 14.00 -15.54 -21.22
C HIS A 367 12.83 -16.03 -22.08
N LYS A 368 11.62 -15.56 -21.82
CA LYS A 368 10.42 -15.99 -22.56
C LYS A 368 10.35 -15.40 -23.97
N LEU A 369 10.93 -14.22 -24.19
CA LEU A 369 10.95 -13.51 -25.47
C LEU A 369 12.30 -13.66 -26.19
N ASP A 370 12.90 -14.85 -26.16
CA ASP A 370 14.25 -15.12 -26.71
C ASP A 370 14.41 -14.82 -28.22
N PHE A 371 13.32 -14.81 -28.99
CA PHE A 371 13.33 -14.38 -30.39
C PHE A 371 13.42 -12.86 -30.60
N ILE A 372 13.26 -12.06 -29.54
CA ILE A 372 13.40 -10.61 -29.60
C ILE A 372 14.86 -10.23 -29.36
N ASP A 373 15.42 -9.40 -30.24
CA ASP A 373 16.75 -8.82 -30.05
C ASP A 373 16.73 -7.68 -29.00
N PHE A 374 16.83 -8.06 -27.73
CA PHE A 374 16.95 -7.11 -26.61
C PHE A 374 18.27 -6.33 -26.65
N GLN A 375 19.34 -6.87 -27.24
CA GLN A 375 20.62 -6.17 -27.33
C GLN A 375 20.52 -4.93 -28.22
N LYS A 376 19.74 -5.03 -29.30
CA LYS A 376 19.48 -3.89 -30.20
C LYS A 376 18.58 -2.82 -29.58
N HIS A 377 17.55 -3.22 -28.83
CA HIS A 377 16.48 -2.30 -28.42
C HIS A 377 16.51 -1.91 -26.94
N SER A 378 17.13 -2.69 -26.06
CA SER A 378 17.23 -2.41 -24.63
C SER A 378 18.54 -2.92 -24.01
N PRO A 379 19.71 -2.47 -24.51
CA PRO A 379 21.01 -2.96 -24.06
C PRO A 379 21.30 -2.64 -22.59
N LEU A 380 20.74 -1.55 -22.04
CA LEU A 380 20.97 -1.20 -20.63
C LEU A 380 20.22 -2.13 -19.68
N VAL A 381 19.10 -2.71 -20.12
CA VAL A 381 18.36 -3.73 -19.36
C VAL A 381 19.16 -5.02 -19.28
N LEU A 382 19.77 -5.46 -20.38
CA LEU A 382 20.65 -6.64 -20.39
C LEU A 382 21.89 -6.43 -19.52
N LYS A 383 22.56 -5.28 -19.65
CA LYS A 383 23.71 -4.91 -18.80
C LYS A 383 23.33 -4.93 -17.32
N TRP A 384 22.18 -4.35 -16.99
CA TRP A 384 21.68 -4.32 -15.61
C TRP A 384 21.32 -5.73 -15.11
N LEU A 385 20.61 -6.54 -15.90
CA LEU A 385 20.32 -7.94 -15.55
C LEU A 385 21.58 -8.74 -15.26
N GLU A 386 22.60 -8.62 -16.12
CA GLU A 386 23.90 -9.28 -15.93
C GLU A 386 24.52 -8.87 -14.58
N LEU A 387 24.55 -7.57 -14.27
CA LEU A 387 25.06 -7.08 -12.99
C LEU A 387 24.27 -7.64 -11.79
N ILE A 388 22.93 -7.52 -11.79
CA ILE A 388 22.09 -7.99 -10.67
C ILE A 388 22.21 -9.51 -10.49
N SER A 389 22.39 -10.25 -11.58
CA SER A 389 22.52 -11.70 -11.56
C SER A 389 23.75 -12.22 -10.80
N THR A 390 24.71 -11.33 -10.48
CA THR A 390 25.91 -11.63 -9.68
C THR A 390 25.71 -11.45 -8.17
N ASN A 391 24.59 -10.86 -7.75
CA ASN A 391 24.28 -10.68 -6.34
C ASN A 391 24.02 -12.03 -5.65
N GLU A 392 24.59 -12.24 -4.47
CA GLU A 392 24.50 -13.49 -3.72
C GLU A 392 23.05 -13.91 -3.43
N GLY A 393 22.20 -12.99 -2.97
CA GLY A 393 20.79 -13.27 -2.68
C GLY A 393 19.99 -13.63 -3.93
N ILE A 394 20.26 -12.93 -5.04
CA ILE A 394 19.67 -13.27 -6.35
C ILE A 394 20.10 -14.66 -6.79
N ILE A 395 21.39 -15.00 -6.69
CA ILE A 395 21.91 -16.33 -7.03
C ILE A 395 21.22 -17.43 -6.21
N GLN A 396 21.03 -17.20 -4.91
CA GLN A 396 20.34 -18.14 -4.01
C GLN A 396 18.85 -18.31 -4.33
N ALA A 397 18.19 -17.25 -4.82
CA ALA A 397 16.77 -17.28 -5.18
C ALA A 397 16.48 -17.76 -6.62
N LYS A 398 17.45 -17.66 -7.55
CA LYS A 398 17.32 -18.12 -8.96
C LYS A 398 16.71 -19.52 -9.14
N PRO A 399 17.01 -20.54 -8.30
CA PRO A 399 16.38 -21.86 -8.41
C PRO A 399 14.84 -21.84 -8.40
N LEU A 400 14.20 -20.81 -7.81
CA LEU A 400 12.74 -20.65 -7.84
C LEU A 400 12.19 -20.39 -9.25
N LEU A 401 12.98 -19.77 -10.12
CA LEU A 401 12.54 -19.37 -11.47
C LEU A 401 12.74 -20.48 -12.50
N LYS A 402 13.50 -21.53 -12.18
CA LYS A 402 13.86 -22.59 -13.14
C LYS A 402 12.64 -23.24 -13.79
N MET A 403 11.61 -23.56 -13.01
CA MET A 403 10.37 -24.17 -13.55
C MET A 403 9.61 -23.21 -14.47
N CYS A 404 9.60 -21.92 -14.16
CA CYS A 404 9.00 -20.90 -15.02
C CYS A 404 9.76 -20.77 -16.36
N GLN A 405 11.09 -20.84 -16.31
CA GLN A 405 11.98 -20.76 -17.47
C GLN A 405 11.91 -22.02 -18.35
N SER A 406 11.90 -23.21 -17.73
CA SER A 406 11.91 -24.50 -18.44
C SER A 406 10.60 -24.86 -19.12
N GLN A 407 9.50 -24.13 -18.85
CA GLN A 407 8.25 -24.32 -19.56
C GLN A 407 8.35 -23.79 -21.00
N HIS A 408 8.93 -24.62 -21.85
CA HIS A 408 8.87 -24.47 -23.30
C HIS A 408 7.48 -24.89 -23.77
N ILE A 409 6.63 -23.90 -24.07
CA ILE A 409 5.53 -24.16 -25.01
C ILE A 409 6.23 -24.40 -26.34
N LYS A 410 6.05 -25.59 -26.93
CA LYS A 410 6.54 -25.92 -28.28
C LYS A 410 5.82 -25.03 -29.29
N VAL A 411 6.29 -23.80 -29.45
CA VAL A 411 5.82 -22.93 -30.50
C VAL A 411 6.62 -23.27 -31.75
N SER A 412 5.93 -23.75 -32.77
CA SER A 412 6.47 -23.77 -34.13
C SER A 412 6.64 -22.32 -34.57
N LEU A 413 7.85 -21.78 -34.44
CA LEU A 413 8.19 -20.45 -34.96
C LEU A 413 8.02 -20.51 -36.48
N SER A 414 6.98 -19.87 -37.02
CA SER A 414 6.91 -19.60 -38.45
C SER A 414 8.01 -18.60 -38.82
N ASN A 415 8.60 -18.75 -40.00
CA ASN A 415 9.86 -18.11 -40.37
C ASN A 415 9.83 -16.57 -40.52
N SER A 416 8.84 -15.83 -39.98
CA SER A 416 8.82 -14.37 -40.01
C SER A 416 7.91 -13.75 -38.92
N ILE A 417 8.31 -13.82 -37.65
CA ILE A 417 7.68 -12.99 -36.60
C ILE A 417 8.12 -11.54 -36.81
N THR A 418 7.18 -10.65 -37.08
CA THR A 418 7.46 -9.21 -37.14
C THR A 418 7.30 -8.61 -35.74
N VAL A 419 8.35 -7.97 -35.23
CA VAL A 419 8.33 -7.26 -33.94
C VAL A 419 8.20 -5.76 -34.18
N THR A 420 7.07 -5.19 -33.79
CA THR A 420 6.83 -3.74 -33.81
C THR A 420 7.36 -3.10 -32.54
N ILE A 421 8.21 -2.08 -32.69
CA ILE A 421 8.71 -1.29 -31.56
C ILE A 421 7.72 -0.15 -31.29
N PRO A 422 7.00 -0.16 -30.15
CA PRO A 422 6.08 0.92 -29.84
C PRO A 422 6.85 2.19 -29.47
N ASN A 423 6.28 3.35 -29.81
CA ASN A 423 6.76 4.61 -29.27
C ASN A 423 6.43 4.68 -27.78
N VAL A 424 7.42 4.95 -26.94
CA VAL A 424 7.25 5.20 -25.51
C VAL A 424 7.74 6.59 -25.18
N ILE A 425 7.05 7.25 -24.25
CA ILE A 425 7.46 8.57 -23.79
C ILE A 425 8.87 8.47 -23.21
N ASP A 426 9.79 9.24 -23.78
CA ASP A 426 11.17 9.26 -23.33
C ASP A 426 11.31 10.15 -22.09
N GLU A 427 11.02 9.58 -20.92
CA GLU A 427 11.12 10.25 -19.61
C GLU A 427 11.60 9.33 -18.47
N SER A 428 12.10 9.95 -17.40
CA SER A 428 12.45 9.24 -16.16
C SER A 428 11.19 8.72 -15.47
N LEU A 429 11.25 7.51 -14.92
CA LEU A 429 10.16 6.89 -14.16
C LEU A 429 9.88 7.53 -12.77
N TYR A 430 10.44 8.72 -12.52
CA TYR A 430 10.13 9.57 -11.36
C TYR A 430 9.11 10.68 -11.67
N LYS A 431 8.77 10.91 -12.95
CA LYS A 431 7.84 11.97 -13.35
C LYS A 431 6.42 11.44 -13.46
N SER A 432 5.51 12.09 -12.73
CA SER A 432 4.09 11.74 -12.70
C SER A 432 3.23 12.34 -13.80
N ASP A 433 3.74 13.33 -14.52
CA ASP A 433 3.00 14.01 -15.57
C ASP A 433 3.93 14.41 -16.73
N PRO A 434 4.17 13.50 -17.69
CA PRO A 434 4.99 13.74 -18.87
C PRO A 434 4.32 14.69 -19.88
N GLU A 435 2.98 14.65 -19.90
CA GLU A 435 2.11 15.33 -20.85
C GLU A 435 1.66 16.69 -20.34
N ARG A 436 1.92 17.06 -19.07
CA ARG A 436 1.83 18.45 -18.62
C ARG A 436 2.66 19.24 -19.61
N PRO A 437 2.04 20.04 -20.48
CA PRO A 437 2.81 20.74 -21.47
C PRO A 437 3.87 21.51 -20.71
N LYS A 438 5.11 21.50 -21.20
CA LYS A 438 6.05 22.58 -20.91
C LYS A 438 5.50 23.88 -21.53
N LEU A 439 4.23 24.21 -21.28
CA LEU A 439 3.74 25.57 -21.30
C LEU A 439 4.69 26.28 -20.36
N HIS A 440 5.52 27.12 -20.97
CA HIS A 440 6.53 27.91 -20.33
C HIS A 440 6.12 28.29 -18.92
N CYS A 441 7.01 27.99 -17.99
CA CYS A 441 7.25 28.65 -16.73
C CYS A 441 6.78 30.12 -16.69
N THR A 442 5.48 30.29 -16.49
CA THR A 442 4.76 31.41 -15.90
C THR A 442 3.48 30.77 -15.37
N GLY A 443 3.22 30.86 -14.07
CA GLY A 443 2.07 30.20 -13.44
C GLY A 443 0.79 30.41 -14.24
N SER A 444 0.31 29.33 -14.87
CA SER A 444 -1.04 29.24 -15.40
C SER A 444 -2.00 29.28 -14.22
N MET A 445 -2.18 30.48 -13.66
CA MET A 445 -3.32 30.81 -12.83
C MET A 445 -4.55 30.42 -13.64
N THR A 446 -5.48 29.69 -13.01
CA THR A 446 -6.83 29.53 -13.54
C THR A 446 -7.32 30.90 -14.01
N LEU A 447 -7.58 31.06 -15.31
CA LEU A 447 -7.92 32.38 -15.85
C LEU A 447 -9.29 32.79 -15.29
N GLN A 448 -9.41 34.05 -14.85
CA GLN A 448 -10.66 34.55 -14.27
C GLN A 448 -11.86 34.34 -15.21
N ASN A 449 -11.66 34.48 -16.52
CA ASN A 449 -12.69 34.22 -17.54
C ASN A 449 -13.20 32.77 -17.52
N ASP A 450 -12.32 31.80 -17.29
CA ASP A 450 -12.70 30.38 -17.21
C ASP A 450 -13.52 30.14 -15.93
N ILE A 451 -13.12 30.76 -14.81
CA ILE A 451 -13.85 30.70 -13.54
C ILE A 451 -15.25 31.30 -13.69
N ASP A 452 -15.35 32.52 -14.24
CA ASP A 452 -16.61 33.23 -14.43
C ASP A 452 -17.55 32.46 -15.36
N LYS A 453 -17.01 31.85 -16.43
CA LYS A 453 -17.76 30.97 -17.32
C LYS A 453 -18.37 29.80 -16.56
N VAL A 454 -17.55 29.07 -15.79
CA VAL A 454 -18.01 27.87 -15.08
C VAL A 454 -19.03 28.21 -13.98
N ILE A 455 -18.80 29.27 -13.20
CA ILE A 455 -19.76 29.75 -12.21
C ILE A 455 -21.08 30.14 -12.88
N LYS A 456 -21.04 30.86 -14.01
CA LYS A 456 -22.26 31.25 -14.74
C LYS A 456 -23.05 30.05 -15.25
N LEU A 457 -22.38 28.99 -15.71
CA LEU A 457 -23.04 27.75 -16.13
C LEU A 457 -23.81 27.11 -14.97
N LEU A 458 -23.18 27.01 -13.80
CA LEU A 458 -23.80 26.45 -12.59
C LEU A 458 -24.95 27.33 -12.06
N CYS A 459 -24.78 28.66 -12.03
CA CYS A 459 -25.85 29.60 -11.66
C CYS A 459 -27.06 29.48 -12.61
N SER A 460 -26.81 29.37 -13.92
CA SER A 460 -27.89 29.25 -14.91
C SER A 460 -28.67 27.94 -14.78
N ALA A 461 -28.07 26.93 -14.17
CA ALA A 461 -28.68 25.64 -13.85
C ALA A 461 -29.26 25.58 -12.42
N GLY A 462 -29.18 26.66 -11.63
CA GLY A 462 -29.70 26.72 -10.26
C GLY A 462 -28.85 25.96 -9.22
N ILE A 463 -27.55 25.77 -9.48
CA ILE A 463 -26.62 24.98 -8.64
C ILE A 463 -25.79 25.87 -7.68
N ASP A 464 -26.04 27.18 -7.65
CA ASP A 464 -25.27 28.15 -6.86
C ASP A 464 -25.72 28.32 -5.39
N SER A 465 -26.87 27.73 -5.03
CA SER A 465 -27.56 27.89 -3.74
C SER A 465 -27.34 26.72 -2.76
N ILE A 466 -26.17 26.08 -2.77
CA ILE A 466 -25.84 25.07 -1.74
C ILE A 466 -25.71 25.77 -0.39
N GLU A 467 -26.59 25.45 0.56
CA GLU A 467 -26.60 26.04 1.89
C GLU A 467 -25.88 25.16 2.91
N TYR A 468 -25.31 25.80 3.94
CA TYR A 468 -24.81 25.08 5.09
C TYR A 468 -25.98 24.62 5.94
N THR A 469 -25.96 23.37 6.39
CA THR A 469 -26.95 22.88 7.34
C THR A 469 -26.74 23.58 8.68
N GLU A 470 -27.80 24.17 9.23
CA GLU A 470 -27.75 24.82 10.54
C GLU A 470 -27.39 23.79 11.62
N GLN A 471 -26.35 24.09 12.40
CA GLN A 471 -26.03 23.36 13.62
C GLN A 471 -26.80 24.02 14.76
N SER A 472 -27.55 23.25 15.55
CA SER A 472 -28.25 23.76 16.73
C SER A 472 -27.26 24.51 17.64
N GLU A 473 -27.64 25.71 18.11
CA GLU A 473 -26.85 26.56 19.02
C GLU A 473 -26.64 25.98 20.43
N VAL A 474 -26.92 24.68 20.64
CA VAL A 474 -26.99 24.05 21.94
C VAL A 474 -25.74 23.21 22.24
N ASP A 475 -25.09 23.63 23.31
CA ASP A 475 -24.00 23.04 24.09
C ASP A 475 -22.58 23.03 23.49
N ASP A 476 -21.67 23.49 24.35
CA ASP A 476 -20.21 23.56 24.21
C ASP A 476 -19.66 22.34 23.46
N THR A 477 -19.36 22.50 22.16
CA THR A 477 -18.78 21.45 21.30
C THR A 477 -17.34 21.10 21.68
N SER A 478 -16.82 21.71 22.73
CA SER A 478 -15.50 21.44 23.28
C SER A 478 -15.48 20.05 23.93
N LEU A 479 -14.63 19.17 23.40
CA LEU A 479 -14.28 17.94 24.11
C LEU A 479 -13.57 18.34 25.43
N PRO A 480 -13.84 17.63 26.55
CA PRO A 480 -13.24 17.96 27.84
C PRO A 480 -11.79 17.49 27.89
N TRP A 481 -10.92 18.06 27.06
CA TRP A 481 -9.52 17.67 26.87
C TRP A 481 -8.72 17.61 28.17
N SER A 482 -9.00 18.51 29.10
CA SER A 482 -8.36 18.55 30.42
C SER A 482 -8.70 17.34 31.30
N SER A 483 -9.83 16.67 31.03
CA SER A 483 -10.24 15.45 31.72
C SER A 483 -9.70 14.18 31.06
N TYR A 484 -9.25 14.26 29.80
CA TYR A 484 -8.76 13.10 29.08
C TYR A 484 -7.29 12.81 29.43
N PRO A 485 -6.88 11.52 29.42
CA PRO A 485 -5.47 11.18 29.53
C PRO A 485 -4.64 11.85 28.43
N ALA A 486 -3.40 12.23 28.75
CA ALA A 486 -2.52 12.95 27.82
C ALA A 486 -2.43 12.26 26.44
N ALA A 487 -2.33 10.92 26.41
CA ALA A 487 -2.22 10.15 25.17
C ALA A 487 -3.44 10.27 24.24
N VAL A 488 -4.63 10.67 24.72
CA VAL A 488 -5.81 10.98 23.88
C VAL A 488 -5.64 12.33 23.17
N HIS A 489 -4.99 13.28 23.82
CA HIS A 489 -4.85 14.64 23.33
C HIS A 489 -3.97 14.72 22.07
N PRO A 490 -4.32 15.54 21.05
CA PRO A 490 -3.53 15.67 19.82
C PRO A 490 -2.07 16.09 20.02
N GLN A 491 -1.74 16.72 21.15
CA GLN A 491 -0.37 17.13 21.50
C GLN A 491 0.63 15.97 21.47
N GLU A 492 0.21 14.78 21.91
CA GLU A 492 1.07 13.59 21.95
C GLU A 492 1.32 12.98 20.56
N GLY A 493 0.75 13.55 19.49
CA GLY A 493 1.04 13.14 18.11
C GLY A 493 2.17 13.93 17.44
N GLU A 494 3.02 14.62 18.21
CA GLU A 494 4.17 15.44 17.72
C GLU A 494 3.78 16.54 16.73
N LEU A 495 2.72 17.28 17.05
CA LEU A 495 2.32 18.45 16.28
C LEU A 495 3.17 19.67 16.67
N PRO A 496 3.53 20.56 15.72
CA PRO A 496 4.07 21.87 16.06
C PRO A 496 3.12 22.63 17.00
N PRO A 497 3.61 23.31 18.05
CA PRO A 497 2.75 24.02 19.01
C PRO A 497 1.77 25.00 18.35
N SER A 498 2.20 25.66 17.26
CA SER A 498 1.37 26.60 16.49
C SER A 498 0.17 25.96 15.77
N ARG A 499 0.14 24.63 15.65
CA ARG A 499 -0.94 23.86 15.02
C ARG A 499 -1.85 23.16 16.02
N LEU A 500 -1.46 23.09 17.30
CA LEU A 500 -2.13 22.27 18.29
C LEU A 500 -3.59 22.68 18.51
N LEU A 501 -3.83 23.94 18.89
CA LEU A 501 -5.18 24.44 19.16
C LEU A 501 -6.14 24.21 17.98
N ARG A 502 -5.68 24.57 16.77
CA ARG A 502 -6.47 24.36 15.54
C ARG A 502 -6.75 22.88 15.28
N LYS A 503 -5.80 21.99 15.60
CA LYS A 503 -6.00 20.55 15.44
C LYS A 503 -7.00 20.02 16.47
N CYS A 504 -6.96 20.45 17.72
CA CYS A 504 -7.97 20.08 18.72
C CYS A 504 -9.37 20.47 18.23
N GLN A 505 -9.54 21.72 17.79
CA GLN A 505 -10.80 22.22 17.23
C GLN A 505 -11.27 21.40 16.02
N GLN A 506 -10.37 21.07 15.08
CA GLN A 506 -10.73 20.22 13.93
C GLN A 506 -11.19 18.82 14.37
N VAL A 507 -10.51 18.22 15.35
CA VAL A 507 -10.85 16.89 15.88
C VAL A 507 -12.18 16.92 16.60
N GLU A 508 -12.44 17.92 17.46
CA GLU A 508 -13.72 18.11 18.15
C GLU A 508 -14.90 18.12 17.17
N ASN A 509 -14.79 18.92 16.11
CA ASN A 509 -15.85 19.04 15.11
C ASN A 509 -16.19 17.71 14.43
N ILE A 510 -15.17 16.93 14.03
CA ILE A 510 -15.39 15.63 13.41
C ILE A 510 -15.95 14.62 14.43
N VAL A 511 -15.32 14.52 15.61
CA VAL A 511 -15.67 13.55 16.63
C VAL A 511 -17.10 13.74 17.12
N ASN A 512 -17.53 14.97 17.37
CA ASN A 512 -18.90 15.24 17.83
C ASN A 512 -19.95 14.82 16.80
N VAL A 513 -19.73 15.10 15.51
CA VAL A 513 -20.64 14.69 14.44
C VAL A 513 -20.74 13.16 14.38
N VAL A 514 -19.60 12.47 14.51
CA VAL A 514 -19.57 11.00 14.52
C VAL A 514 -20.30 10.44 15.76
N MET A 515 -20.05 10.96 16.96
CA MET A 515 -20.65 10.49 18.20
C MET A 515 -22.18 10.68 18.24
N GLN A 516 -22.72 11.72 17.60
CA GLN A 516 -24.16 11.95 17.51
C GLN A 516 -24.90 10.88 16.70
N HIS A 517 -24.20 10.16 15.81
CA HIS A 517 -24.81 9.25 14.84
C HIS A 517 -24.36 7.80 14.98
N CYS A 518 -23.27 7.54 15.72
CA CYS A 518 -22.81 6.19 16.00
C CYS A 518 -23.63 5.51 17.09
N LYS A 519 -23.76 4.19 16.96
CA LYS A 519 -24.41 3.29 17.92
C LYS A 519 -23.40 2.28 18.45
N PRO A 520 -23.60 1.74 19.67
CA PRO A 520 -22.81 0.61 20.15
C PRO A 520 -22.74 -0.53 19.13
N GLY A 521 -21.57 -1.13 18.98
CA GLY A 521 -21.29 -2.18 18.00
C GLY A 521 -20.92 -1.68 16.60
N ASN A 522 -20.99 -0.36 16.31
CA ASN A 522 -20.57 0.15 15.01
C ASN A 522 -19.07 -0.02 14.77
N ARG A 523 -18.72 -0.29 13.50
CA ARG A 523 -17.36 -0.31 12.98
C ARG A 523 -17.08 1.02 12.28
N ILE A 524 -16.15 1.76 12.84
CA ILE A 524 -15.75 3.09 12.38
C ILE A 524 -14.37 2.98 11.75
N VAL A 525 -14.18 3.55 10.56
CA VAL A 525 -12.86 3.58 9.90
C VAL A 525 -12.38 5.02 9.82
N ASP A 526 -11.23 5.31 10.43
CA ASP A 526 -10.48 6.55 10.25
C ASP A 526 -9.53 6.38 9.04
N PHE A 527 -9.94 6.91 7.90
CA PHE A 527 -9.14 6.90 6.67
C PHE A 527 -8.15 8.06 6.67
N CYS A 528 -6.90 7.77 6.27
CA CYS A 528 -5.78 8.71 6.39
C CYS A 528 -5.55 9.11 7.86
N ALA A 529 -5.60 8.13 8.77
CA ALA A 529 -5.63 8.35 10.21
C ALA A 529 -4.41 9.12 10.77
N GLY A 530 -3.29 9.12 10.05
CA GLY A 530 -2.06 9.77 10.47
C GLY A 530 -1.58 9.26 11.83
N GLY A 531 -1.33 10.19 12.75
CA GLY A 531 -0.96 9.88 14.15
C GLY A 531 -2.15 9.47 15.04
N GLY A 532 -3.31 9.14 14.44
CA GLY A 532 -4.51 8.70 15.12
C GLY A 532 -5.27 9.81 15.85
N HIS A 533 -5.20 11.06 15.38
CA HIS A 533 -5.80 12.19 16.10
C HIS A 533 -7.32 12.09 16.23
N VAL A 534 -8.01 11.56 15.22
CA VAL A 534 -9.47 11.38 15.25
C VAL A 534 -9.79 9.99 15.81
N GLY A 535 -9.22 8.93 15.23
CA GLY A 535 -9.50 7.56 15.62
C GLY A 535 -9.24 7.25 17.10
N ILE A 536 -8.20 7.81 17.74
CA ILE A 536 -7.92 7.54 19.17
C ILE A 536 -9.01 8.15 20.07
N VAL A 537 -9.48 9.35 19.73
CA VAL A 537 -10.54 10.01 20.49
C VAL A 537 -11.85 9.24 20.33
N LEU A 538 -12.18 8.81 19.10
CA LEU A 538 -13.34 7.96 18.85
C LEU A 538 -13.26 6.63 19.62
N ALA A 539 -12.11 5.95 19.59
CA ALA A 539 -11.92 4.69 20.29
C ALA A 539 -12.06 4.83 21.81
N TYR A 540 -11.56 5.94 22.37
CA TYR A 540 -11.67 6.25 23.78
C TYR A 540 -13.10 6.60 24.20
N CYS A 541 -13.81 7.43 23.42
CA CYS A 541 -15.16 7.87 23.73
C CYS A 541 -16.25 6.82 23.42
N LEU A 542 -15.98 5.89 22.49
CA LEU A 542 -16.93 4.88 22.02
C LEU A 542 -16.36 3.45 22.25
N PRO A 543 -16.26 3.00 23.52
CA PRO A 543 -15.61 1.71 23.85
C PRO A 543 -16.35 0.49 23.30
N GLU A 544 -17.65 0.62 23.00
CA GLU A 544 -18.47 -0.43 22.39
C GLU A 544 -18.41 -0.46 20.85
N CYS A 545 -17.72 0.51 20.24
CA CYS A 545 -17.47 0.53 18.79
C CYS A 545 -16.06 0.00 18.49
N THR A 546 -15.86 -0.56 17.30
CA THR A 546 -14.53 -0.92 16.81
C THR A 546 -14.01 0.20 15.92
N VAL A 547 -12.81 0.72 16.20
CA VAL A 547 -12.19 1.79 15.42
C VAL A 547 -10.99 1.28 14.63
N THR A 548 -11.07 1.36 13.32
CA THR A 548 -10.04 0.90 12.39
C THR A 548 -9.24 2.08 11.86
N PHE A 549 -7.92 2.00 11.94
CA PHE A 549 -6.99 3.02 11.44
C PHE A 549 -6.43 2.57 10.10
N VAL A 550 -6.74 3.30 9.01
CA VAL A 550 -6.16 3.05 7.69
C VAL A 550 -5.19 4.18 7.35
N GLU A 551 -3.89 3.86 7.29
CA GLU A 551 -2.83 4.84 7.07
C GLU A 551 -1.67 4.25 6.26
N ASN A 552 -1.18 4.97 5.26
CA ASN A 552 -0.09 4.49 4.41
C ASN A 552 1.29 4.68 5.08
N LYS A 553 1.49 5.81 5.78
CA LYS A 553 2.77 6.18 6.36
C LYS A 553 3.01 5.47 7.69
N ALA A 554 3.85 4.44 7.64
CA ALA A 554 4.27 3.63 8.80
C ALA A 554 4.66 4.45 10.03
N SER A 555 5.45 5.52 9.86
CA SER A 555 5.90 6.36 10.99
C SER A 555 4.80 7.18 11.64
N SER A 556 3.74 7.55 10.90
CA SER A 556 2.56 8.17 11.50
C SER A 556 1.73 7.14 12.26
N LEU A 557 1.49 5.98 11.65
CA LEU A 557 0.71 4.91 12.25
C LEU A 557 1.35 4.34 13.51
N ASN A 558 2.68 4.22 13.57
CA ASN A 558 3.41 3.77 14.75
C ASN A 558 3.17 4.71 15.95
N LYS A 559 3.09 6.03 15.73
CA LYS A 559 2.73 6.97 16.80
C LYS A 559 1.31 6.72 17.33
N ALA A 560 0.37 6.40 16.43
CA ALA A 560 -0.99 6.04 16.84
C ALA A 560 -0.98 4.77 17.69
N LYS A 561 -0.21 3.74 17.29
CA LYS A 561 -0.05 2.49 18.05
C LYS A 561 0.54 2.72 19.43
N ASP A 562 1.59 3.55 19.54
CA ASP A 562 2.21 3.87 20.82
C ASP A 562 1.22 4.54 21.77
N ARG A 563 0.44 5.51 21.27
CA ARG A 563 -0.61 6.20 22.04
C ARG A 563 -1.74 5.25 22.45
N VAL A 564 -2.20 4.39 21.55
CA VAL A 564 -3.20 3.34 21.84
C VAL A 564 -2.71 2.40 22.92
N LYS A 565 -1.45 1.96 22.85
CA LYS A 565 -0.84 1.06 23.83
C LYS A 565 -0.76 1.71 25.21
N LEU A 566 -0.39 2.99 25.29
CA LEU A 566 -0.38 3.75 26.55
C LEU A 566 -1.78 3.86 27.17
N LEU A 567 -2.82 3.96 26.33
CA LEU A 567 -4.22 4.02 26.76
C LEU A 567 -4.84 2.65 27.03
N SER A 568 -4.15 1.55 26.71
CA SER A 568 -4.68 0.19 26.79
C SER A 568 -6.01 0.01 26.03
N LEU A 569 -6.19 0.71 24.91
CA LEU A 569 -7.40 0.59 24.09
C LEU A 569 -7.42 -0.76 23.37
N THR A 570 -8.50 -1.52 23.53
CA THR A 570 -8.64 -2.87 22.96
C THR A 570 -9.55 -2.94 21.74
N ASN A 571 -10.35 -1.90 21.51
CA ASN A 571 -11.37 -1.77 20.47
C ASN A 571 -10.81 -1.15 19.17
N VAL A 572 -9.53 -1.41 18.86
CA VAL A 572 -8.86 -0.84 17.69
C VAL A 572 -8.14 -1.87 16.82
N GLU A 573 -8.03 -1.55 15.52
CA GLU A 573 -7.27 -2.32 14.53
C GLU A 573 -6.45 -1.38 13.63
N PHE A 574 -5.28 -1.82 13.17
CA PHE A 574 -4.36 -1.01 12.36
C PHE A 574 -4.09 -1.62 10.99
N TYR A 575 -4.35 -0.87 9.93
CA TYR A 575 -4.05 -1.22 8.55
C TYR A 575 -3.03 -0.23 7.98
N GLN A 576 -1.82 -0.72 7.70
CA GLN A 576 -0.80 0.03 7.01
C GLN A 576 -0.86 -0.24 5.51
N CYS A 577 -1.64 0.54 4.79
CA CYS A 577 -1.78 0.37 3.34
C CYS A 577 -2.33 1.64 2.68
N ASN A 578 -2.28 1.68 1.35
CA ASN A 578 -3.20 2.53 0.62
C ASN A 578 -4.64 2.07 0.92
N MET A 579 -5.57 3.00 1.08
CA MET A 579 -6.98 2.69 1.31
C MET A 579 -7.58 1.75 0.27
N ASP A 580 -7.10 1.74 -0.97
CA ASP A 580 -7.52 0.81 -2.01
C ASP A 580 -7.24 -0.66 -1.64
N TYR A 581 -6.24 -0.95 -0.82
CA TYR A 581 -6.04 -2.32 -0.31
C TYR A 581 -7.01 -2.69 0.82
N PHE A 582 -7.67 -1.73 1.47
CA PHE A 582 -8.65 -2.01 2.51
C PHE A 582 -10.02 -2.34 1.90
N ARG A 583 -10.51 -3.54 2.23
CA ARG A 583 -11.77 -4.15 1.78
C ARG A 583 -12.68 -4.55 2.95
N GLY A 584 -12.33 -4.16 4.17
CA GLY A 584 -13.13 -4.44 5.36
C GLY A 584 -14.51 -3.79 5.31
N ASN A 585 -15.50 -4.46 5.89
CA ASN A 585 -16.83 -3.91 6.07
C ASN A 585 -16.84 -2.92 7.25
N PHE A 586 -17.52 -1.79 7.07
CA PHE A 586 -17.65 -0.76 8.10
C PHE A 586 -18.98 -0.04 8.00
N ASP A 587 -19.38 0.61 9.09
CA ASP A 587 -20.69 1.29 9.19
C ASP A 587 -20.53 2.81 9.05
N VAL A 588 -19.38 3.35 9.46
CA VAL A 588 -19.06 4.79 9.35
C VAL A 588 -17.63 5.00 8.86
N GLY A 589 -17.47 5.68 7.73
CA GLY A 589 -16.18 6.17 7.23
C GLY A 589 -15.91 7.60 7.70
N VAL A 590 -14.73 7.84 8.24
CA VAL A 590 -14.31 9.15 8.74
C VAL A 590 -13.01 9.54 8.07
N CYS A 591 -12.88 10.80 7.65
CA CYS A 591 -11.58 11.33 7.24
C CYS A 591 -11.45 12.82 7.55
N LEU A 592 -10.32 13.20 8.17
CA LEU A 592 -9.98 14.59 8.43
C LEU A 592 -8.78 14.98 7.57
N HIS A 593 -9.02 15.80 6.54
CA HIS A 593 -8.03 16.31 5.60
C HIS A 593 -7.42 15.23 4.68
N ALA A 594 -8.25 14.33 4.15
CA ALA A 594 -7.81 13.44 3.07
C ALA A 594 -7.52 14.27 1.80
N CYS A 595 -6.24 14.41 1.44
CA CYS A 595 -5.78 15.31 0.39
C CYS A 595 -6.18 14.86 -1.03
N GLY A 596 -6.54 15.81 -1.89
CA GLY A 596 -6.76 15.56 -3.31
C GLY A 596 -7.90 14.59 -3.54
N GLN A 597 -7.63 13.59 -4.37
CA GLN A 597 -8.56 12.52 -4.69
C GLN A 597 -8.89 11.60 -3.50
N ALA A 598 -8.07 11.58 -2.43
CA ALA A 598 -8.27 10.66 -1.31
C ALA A 598 -9.65 10.82 -0.65
N SER A 599 -10.15 12.05 -0.50
CA SER A 599 -11.51 12.30 0.02
C SER A 599 -12.58 11.62 -0.84
N ASP A 600 -12.42 11.66 -2.16
CA ASP A 600 -13.40 11.10 -3.08
C ASP A 600 -13.37 9.57 -3.11
N ILE A 601 -12.19 8.96 -2.94
CA ILE A 601 -12.03 7.51 -2.77
C ILE A 601 -12.69 7.05 -1.46
N VAL A 602 -12.52 7.80 -0.36
CA VAL A 602 -13.21 7.49 0.90
C VAL A 602 -14.72 7.53 0.72
N LEU A 603 -15.25 8.57 0.08
CA LEU A 603 -16.68 8.66 -0.24
C LEU A 603 -17.15 7.47 -1.09
N GLN A 604 -16.39 7.12 -2.14
CA GLN A 604 -16.69 5.98 -3.00
C GLN A 604 -16.75 4.66 -2.21
N LYS A 605 -15.80 4.42 -1.31
CA LYS A 605 -15.81 3.27 -0.41
C LYS A 605 -17.02 3.25 0.51
N CYS A 606 -17.43 4.41 1.02
CA CYS A 606 -18.64 4.51 1.85
C CYS A 606 -19.88 4.12 1.03
N TYR A 607 -19.97 4.56 -0.22
CA TYR A 607 -21.08 4.20 -1.11
C TYR A 607 -21.13 2.70 -1.41
N GLU A 608 -19.99 2.10 -1.76
CA GLU A 608 -19.88 0.67 -2.04
C GLU A 608 -20.25 -0.20 -0.84
N GLN A 609 -19.89 0.25 0.36
CA GLN A 609 -20.19 -0.43 1.62
C GLN A 609 -21.54 -0.07 2.21
N ASN A 610 -22.27 0.86 1.58
CA ASN A 610 -23.47 1.44 2.14
C ASN A 610 -23.27 2.03 3.55
N ALA A 611 -22.05 2.46 3.83
CA ALA A 611 -21.64 3.03 5.09
C ALA A 611 -21.98 4.52 5.11
N SER A 612 -22.24 5.04 6.30
CA SER A 612 -22.34 6.47 6.51
C SER A 612 -20.97 7.14 6.47
N PHE A 613 -20.91 8.47 6.30
CA PHE A 613 -19.63 9.17 6.22
C PHE A 613 -19.62 10.53 6.93
N VAL A 614 -18.45 10.87 7.48
CA VAL A 614 -18.08 12.19 8.03
C VAL A 614 -16.69 12.56 7.52
N CYS A 615 -16.65 13.36 6.45
CA CYS A 615 -15.42 13.63 5.69
C CYS A 615 -15.13 15.13 5.64
N SER A 616 -13.87 15.53 5.81
CA SER A 616 -13.43 16.91 5.62
C SER A 616 -12.32 16.99 4.56
N PRO A 617 -12.64 17.44 3.33
CA PRO A 617 -11.66 17.57 2.24
C PRO A 617 -10.78 18.82 2.37
N CYS A 618 -9.54 18.78 1.85
CA CYS A 618 -8.57 19.87 2.04
C CYS A 618 -7.75 20.33 0.83
N CYS A 619 -7.54 19.52 -0.22
CA CYS A 619 -6.73 19.91 -1.40
C CYS A 619 -7.53 19.76 -2.70
N TYR A 620 -8.38 20.74 -2.99
CA TYR A 620 -9.34 20.65 -4.09
C TYR A 620 -8.67 20.78 -5.45
N GLY A 621 -7.56 21.51 -5.55
CA GLY A 621 -6.79 21.68 -6.79
C GLY A 621 -5.94 20.48 -7.17
N SER A 622 -5.94 19.42 -6.35
CA SER A 622 -5.23 18.18 -6.62
C SER A 622 -6.16 17.01 -6.97
N ILE A 623 -7.45 17.29 -7.21
CA ILE A 623 -8.39 16.28 -7.72
C ILE A 623 -8.05 15.95 -9.17
N GLN A 624 -8.11 14.66 -9.50
CA GLN A 624 -7.86 14.11 -10.82
C GLN A 624 -8.77 12.89 -10.98
N PRO A 625 -9.28 12.53 -12.16
CA PRO A 625 -10.03 11.27 -12.32
C PRO A 625 -9.12 10.05 -12.10
N ASN A 626 -9.68 8.94 -11.63
CA ASN A 626 -9.01 7.64 -11.61
C ASN A 626 -9.96 6.52 -12.07
N HIS A 627 -9.52 5.27 -11.91
CA HIS A 627 -10.29 4.09 -12.29
C HIS A 627 -11.61 3.92 -11.50
N SER A 628 -11.74 4.51 -10.32
CA SER A 628 -12.90 4.37 -9.41
C SER A 628 -13.77 5.63 -9.32
N VAL A 629 -13.21 6.82 -9.59
CA VAL A 629 -13.86 8.12 -9.42
C VAL A 629 -13.67 8.95 -10.67
N GLN A 630 -14.80 9.41 -11.22
CA GLN A 630 -14.89 10.35 -12.34
C GLN A 630 -15.55 11.65 -11.88
N TYR A 631 -15.31 12.73 -12.62
CA TYR A 631 -15.87 14.04 -12.33
C TYR A 631 -16.52 14.64 -13.59
N PRO A 632 -17.63 15.39 -13.43
CA PRO A 632 -18.39 15.59 -12.19
C PRO A 632 -19.07 14.32 -11.67
N ARG A 633 -19.44 14.28 -10.38
CA ARG A 633 -19.94 13.05 -9.74
C ARG A 633 -21.45 12.86 -9.87
N SER A 634 -22.22 13.91 -9.61
CA SER A 634 -23.69 13.88 -9.67
C SER A 634 -24.21 14.04 -11.09
N THR A 635 -25.40 13.49 -11.33
CA THR A 635 -26.08 13.57 -12.64
C THR A 635 -26.28 15.04 -13.04
N THR A 636 -26.77 15.86 -12.11
CA THR A 636 -27.02 17.29 -12.33
C THR A 636 -25.75 18.05 -12.74
N TYR A 637 -24.59 17.77 -12.13
CA TYR A 637 -23.35 18.43 -12.53
C TYR A 637 -22.81 17.88 -13.84
N GLN A 638 -22.98 16.59 -14.14
CA GLN A 638 -22.54 15.99 -15.40
C GLN A 638 -23.26 16.61 -16.61
N GLU A 639 -24.55 16.96 -16.45
CA GLU A 639 -25.33 17.63 -17.49
C GLU A 639 -24.86 19.06 -17.77
N VAL A 640 -24.38 19.77 -16.74
CA VAL A 640 -23.97 21.18 -16.83
C VAL A 640 -22.48 21.32 -17.20
N LEU A 641 -21.61 20.55 -16.54
CA LEU A 641 -20.16 20.59 -16.70
C LEU A 641 -19.67 19.41 -17.54
N THR A 642 -19.96 19.47 -18.84
CA THR A 642 -19.62 18.40 -19.81
C THR A 642 -18.12 18.23 -20.06
N LYS A 643 -17.29 19.18 -19.63
CA LYS A 643 -15.82 19.14 -19.80
C LYS A 643 -15.15 18.95 -18.45
N LEU A 644 -14.29 17.94 -18.34
CA LEU A 644 -13.47 17.71 -17.13
C LEU A 644 -12.67 18.96 -16.73
N THR A 645 -12.15 19.71 -17.71
CA THR A 645 -11.40 20.96 -17.47
C THR A 645 -12.21 22.02 -16.72
N ASP A 646 -13.53 22.09 -16.95
CA ASP A 646 -14.41 23.03 -16.26
C ASP A 646 -14.55 22.65 -14.77
N TYR A 647 -14.61 21.35 -14.45
CA TYR A 647 -14.60 20.87 -13.06
C TYR A 647 -13.24 21.09 -12.37
N LEU A 648 -12.13 20.78 -13.06
CA LEU A 648 -10.78 21.02 -12.52
C LEU A 648 -10.50 22.51 -12.28
N THR A 649 -11.09 23.40 -13.09
CA THR A 649 -11.06 24.86 -12.90
C THR A 649 -11.64 25.25 -11.54
N LEU A 650 -12.78 24.66 -11.13
CA LEU A 650 -13.34 24.85 -9.79
C LEU A 650 -12.39 24.32 -8.72
N GLY A 651 -11.80 23.14 -8.94
CA GLY A 651 -10.85 22.51 -8.02
C GLY A 651 -9.67 23.42 -7.71
N HIS A 652 -8.99 23.90 -8.75
CA HIS A 652 -7.86 24.83 -8.61
C HIS A 652 -8.28 26.14 -7.93
N THR A 653 -9.46 26.66 -8.23
CA THR A 653 -9.97 27.91 -7.64
C THR A 653 -10.34 27.74 -6.18
N ALA A 654 -10.88 26.58 -5.80
CA ALA A 654 -11.24 26.28 -4.42
C ALA A 654 -10.03 26.37 -3.46
N ASP A 655 -8.81 26.20 -3.96
CA ASP A 655 -7.57 26.35 -3.19
C ASP A 655 -7.09 27.78 -2.96
N GLN A 656 -7.81 28.79 -3.47
CA GLN A 656 -7.52 30.21 -3.25
C GLN A 656 -7.95 30.70 -1.85
N THR A 657 -7.37 30.16 -0.78
CA THR A 657 -7.68 30.56 0.61
C THR A 657 -6.58 31.47 1.18
N HIS A 658 -6.46 32.69 0.66
CA HIS A 658 -5.37 33.64 0.96
C HIS A 658 -5.57 34.49 2.24
N GLY A 659 -6.48 34.07 3.12
CA GLY A 659 -6.84 34.77 4.36
C GLY A 659 -8.22 35.45 4.28
N PRO A 660 -8.84 35.80 5.42
CA PRO A 660 -10.25 36.19 5.48
C PRO A 660 -10.59 37.47 4.72
N GLU A 661 -9.62 38.38 4.54
CA GLU A 661 -9.83 39.68 3.89
C GLU A 661 -9.50 39.69 2.39
N HIS A 662 -8.98 38.59 1.85
CA HIS A 662 -8.59 38.53 0.44
C HIS A 662 -9.81 38.22 -0.46
N PRO A 663 -10.10 39.00 -1.52
CA PRO A 663 -11.26 38.78 -2.38
C PRO A 663 -11.33 37.36 -2.98
N SER A 664 -10.18 36.80 -3.37
CA SER A 664 -10.10 35.42 -3.87
C SER A 664 -10.51 34.35 -2.85
N THR A 665 -10.49 34.65 -1.54
CA THR A 665 -10.97 33.72 -0.51
C THR A 665 -12.47 33.49 -0.62
N VAL A 666 -13.24 34.52 -0.92
CA VAL A 666 -14.70 34.39 -1.13
C VAL A 666 -14.99 33.52 -2.34
N GLN A 667 -14.27 33.74 -3.45
CA GLN A 667 -14.38 32.93 -4.65
C GLN A 667 -13.94 31.48 -4.41
N GLY A 668 -12.83 31.28 -3.68
CA GLY A 668 -12.35 29.96 -3.30
C GLY A 668 -13.34 29.21 -2.41
N GLN A 669 -13.96 29.89 -1.44
CA GLN A 669 -15.02 29.31 -0.60
C GLN A 669 -16.25 28.92 -1.42
N LEU A 670 -16.67 29.76 -2.38
CA LEU A 670 -17.75 29.41 -3.30
C LEU A 670 -17.41 28.16 -4.12
N CYS A 671 -16.22 28.10 -4.73
CA CYS A 671 -15.79 26.94 -5.53
C CYS A 671 -15.66 25.66 -4.68
N MET A 672 -15.18 25.80 -3.43
CA MET A 672 -15.13 24.71 -2.47
C MET A 672 -16.55 24.16 -2.20
N ARG A 673 -17.51 25.05 -1.98
CA ARG A 673 -18.92 24.70 -1.78
C ARG A 673 -19.55 24.05 -3.00
N LEU A 674 -19.23 24.52 -4.21
CA LEU A 674 -19.72 23.92 -5.45
C LEU A 674 -19.21 22.50 -5.65
N ILE A 675 -17.93 22.22 -5.34
CA ILE A 675 -17.38 20.85 -5.44
C ILE A 675 -18.00 19.93 -4.40
N ASP A 676 -18.13 20.41 -3.17
CA ASP A 676 -18.72 19.63 -2.10
C ASP A 676 -20.22 19.41 -2.29
N GLY A 677 -20.91 20.37 -2.91
CA GLY A 677 -22.29 20.20 -3.36
C GLY A 677 -22.44 19.10 -4.40
N ASP A 678 -21.51 18.97 -5.35
CA ASP A 678 -21.50 17.84 -6.29
C ASP A 678 -21.33 16.50 -5.57
N ARG A 679 -20.39 16.42 -4.63
CA ARG A 679 -20.16 15.21 -3.80
C ARG A 679 -21.40 14.80 -3.01
N LEU A 680 -22.06 15.77 -2.37
CA LEU A 680 -23.26 15.52 -1.56
C LEU A 680 -24.50 15.27 -2.43
N SER A 681 -24.61 15.91 -3.59
CA SER A 681 -25.70 15.63 -4.54
C SER A 681 -25.61 14.20 -5.05
N HIS A 682 -24.42 13.74 -5.38
CA HIS A 682 -24.20 12.36 -5.76
C HIS A 682 -24.52 11.38 -4.62
N ALA A 683 -24.15 11.69 -3.38
CA ALA A 683 -24.55 10.87 -2.23
C ALA A 683 -26.09 10.85 -2.06
N ALA A 684 -26.78 11.98 -2.27
CA ALA A 684 -28.23 12.04 -2.20
C ALA A 684 -28.91 11.21 -3.31
N GLU A 685 -28.37 11.19 -4.53
CA GLU A 685 -28.80 10.31 -5.63
C GLU A 685 -28.70 8.82 -5.26
N LEU A 686 -27.73 8.47 -4.41
CA LEU A 686 -27.53 7.13 -3.86
C LEU A 686 -28.38 6.82 -2.61
N GLY A 687 -29.27 7.74 -2.22
CA GLY A 687 -30.24 7.55 -1.13
C GLY A 687 -29.73 7.97 0.25
N TYR A 688 -28.64 8.73 0.35
CA TYR A 688 -28.16 9.28 1.62
C TYR A 688 -28.96 10.53 2.02
N SER A 689 -29.21 10.69 3.31
CA SER A 689 -29.54 12.00 3.89
C SER A 689 -28.24 12.75 4.10
N THR A 690 -28.07 13.88 3.40
CA THR A 690 -26.80 14.60 3.33
C THR A 690 -26.86 15.94 4.08
N SER A 691 -25.71 16.37 4.59
CA SER A 691 -25.56 17.67 5.24
C SER A 691 -24.17 18.24 4.97
N LEU A 692 -24.12 19.54 4.69
CA LEU A 692 -22.87 20.29 4.56
C LEU A 692 -22.69 21.15 5.82
N LEU A 693 -21.78 20.75 6.69
CA LEU A 693 -21.49 21.48 7.93
C LEU A 693 -20.21 22.30 7.81
N LEU A 694 -20.08 23.30 8.67
CA LEU A 694 -18.91 24.15 8.79
C LEU A 694 -18.24 23.91 10.15
N MET A 695 -16.92 23.70 10.17
CA MET A 695 -16.18 23.58 11.43
C MET A 695 -16.25 24.89 12.23
N ARG A 696 -16.43 24.76 13.55
CA ARG A 696 -16.45 25.89 14.50
C ARG A 696 -15.30 25.79 15.50
N PRO A 697 -14.50 26.86 15.71
CA PRO A 697 -14.56 28.14 14.99
C PRO A 697 -14.09 27.99 13.53
N VAL A 698 -14.61 28.84 12.64
CA VAL A 698 -14.26 28.82 11.21
C VAL A 698 -12.77 29.04 10.94
N THR A 699 -12.05 29.60 11.91
CA THR A 699 -10.61 29.85 11.89
C THR A 699 -9.76 28.61 12.18
N CYS A 700 -10.37 27.49 12.58
CA CYS A 700 -9.63 26.25 12.87
C CYS A 700 -9.00 25.64 11.60
N SER A 701 -9.57 25.89 10.43
CA SER A 701 -9.03 25.46 9.13
C SER A 701 -9.52 26.39 8.02
N PRO A 702 -8.68 26.75 7.04
CA PRO A 702 -9.17 27.40 5.81
C PRO A 702 -10.03 26.46 4.95
N LYS A 703 -9.96 25.14 5.21
CA LYS A 703 -10.74 24.07 4.60
C LYS A 703 -11.59 23.45 5.69
N ASN A 704 -12.71 24.10 5.96
CA ASN A 704 -13.53 23.87 7.15
C ASN A 704 -14.89 23.22 6.83
N HIS A 705 -15.07 22.69 5.62
CA HIS A 705 -16.25 21.91 5.30
C HIS A 705 -16.18 20.52 5.95
N ILE A 706 -17.35 20.05 6.39
CA ILE A 706 -17.58 18.66 6.81
C ILE A 706 -18.75 18.15 5.98
N LEU A 707 -18.48 17.14 5.18
CA LEU A 707 -19.44 16.40 4.38
C LEU A 707 -19.99 15.28 5.23
N VAL A 708 -21.31 15.25 5.38
CA VAL A 708 -22.00 14.26 6.17
C VAL A 708 -23.04 13.56 5.30
N GLY A 709 -23.08 12.24 5.36
CA GLY A 709 -24.10 11.44 4.72
C GLY A 709 -24.50 10.26 5.58
N TRP A 710 -25.79 10.17 5.90
CA TRP A 710 -26.37 9.12 6.71
C TRP A 710 -27.26 8.22 5.87
N ARG A 711 -27.10 6.91 6.03
CA ARG A 711 -27.99 5.93 5.41
C ARG A 711 -29.09 5.56 6.40
N ASN A 712 -30.34 5.83 6.06
CA ASN A 712 -31.48 5.41 6.89
C ASN A 712 -31.60 3.89 6.82
N THR A 713 -31.16 3.19 7.86
CA THR A 713 -31.26 1.72 7.99
C THR A 713 -32.70 1.22 8.22
N ALA A 714 -33.71 2.03 7.93
CA ALA A 714 -35.12 1.70 8.17
C ALA A 714 -35.78 0.90 7.03
N ASN A 715 -35.09 0.71 5.89
CA ASN A 715 -35.63 0.01 4.71
C ASN A 715 -34.64 -1.04 4.15
N SER A 716 -34.15 -1.96 4.99
CA SER A 716 -33.46 -3.18 4.53
C SER A 716 -34.14 -4.42 5.09
#